data_AF-A0A9P8F7U8-F1
#
_entry.id   AF-A0A9P8F7U8-F1
#
_cell.length_a   1.000
_cell.length_b   1.000
_cell.length_c   1.000
_cell.angle_alpha   90.00
_cell.angle_beta   90.00
_cell.angle_gamma   90.00
#
_symmetry.space_group_name_H-M   'P 1'
#
loop_
_entity.id
_entity.type
_entity.pdbx_description
1 polymer ?
#
loop_
_entity_poly.entity_id
_entity_poly.type
_entity_poly.pdbx_seq_one_letter_code
_entity_poly.pdbx_strand_id
1 'polypeptide(L)'
;MAGHTGDKLIALEAREGTECVRLAEGKSFGAEKSVAGELVFSTGMVGYEESITDPSYKGQILVLTYPLIGNYGVPDRNEMDPLLKDLPAHFEASQIHVAGLIVASYCGEDYSHYLATSSLGKWLKEQGVPALCGVDTRALTKIIREKGSMLGRMRLQKSGSKAAAPITNGITLSNGETEEKPEFEEVEWSNPNNKNLVADVSIKEPKIYSPDPSNALKHPSGRPIRIVCVDVGLKYNQLRCLVKRGVEVQVVPWDYDFPALAGKEYDGLFISNGPGDPALMEKTVKNIQANIREARVPIFGICLGHQLLARASGAETVKMKYGNRGHNIPCTNLISGKCYITSQNHGYAVDSRTLTQDWSELFVNANDGSNEGIRHISRPYFSVQFHPESAPGPQDTENLFDVFLDAVQKVIEDPSMMHQPIKFPGGDLAENQKANPRVHVKKVLVLGSGGLSIGQAGEFDYSGSQAIKALKEEGIYTILINPNIATIQTSKGLADKVYFLPVNADFVRKVIKQEKPDGIYCTFGGQTALSVGIQLKDEFESLGVKVLGTQIDTVITTEDRELFARAMESIGEKCAMSASANNMEEAIAAGKQIGFPLIIRAAYALGGLGSGFADNEEQLVELCNKAFAASPQVLIERSMKGWKEIEYEVVRDCQDNCITVCNMENFDPLGIHTGDSIVVAPSQTLSDKDFMMLRRTAVNVIRHLGVVGECNIQYALNPDSREYCIIEVNARLSRSSALASKATGYPLAFVAAKLGLGIPLNEIKNTVTKVTCACFEP
;
A
#
# COMPACT_ATOMS: atom_id res chain seq x y z
N MET A 1 -15.48 0.46 -25.54
CA MET A 1 -14.09 0.46 -25.06
C MET A 1 -13.17 -0.20 -26.08
N ALA A 2 -12.91 0.49 -27.20
CA ALA A 2 -12.00 0.03 -28.25
C ALA A 2 -11.32 1.27 -28.87
N GLY A 3 -10.64 2.06 -28.03
CA GLY A 3 -9.72 3.09 -28.50
C GLY A 3 -8.49 2.42 -29.10
N HIS A 4 -8.04 2.88 -30.27
CA HIS A 4 -6.99 2.34 -31.13
C HIS A 4 -5.86 1.53 -30.45
N THR A 5 -6.06 0.23 -30.26
CA THR A 5 -4.96 -0.74 -30.23
C THR A 5 -4.42 -0.89 -31.65
N GLY A 6 -3.11 -1.02 -31.83
CA GLY A 6 -2.51 -1.24 -33.15
C GLY A 6 -3.07 -2.48 -33.84
N ASP A 7 -3.09 -2.46 -35.17
CA ASP A 7 -3.65 -3.55 -35.98
C ASP A 7 -2.76 -4.82 -35.97
N LYS A 8 -1.49 -4.69 -35.58
CA LYS A 8 -0.53 -5.78 -35.54
C LYS A 8 -0.62 -6.59 -34.24
N LEU A 9 -0.44 -7.90 -34.39
CA LEU A 9 -0.29 -8.80 -33.25
C LEU A 9 1.16 -8.87 -32.76
N ILE A 10 1.31 -9.14 -31.47
CA ILE A 10 2.54 -9.56 -30.82
C ILE A 10 2.36 -10.97 -30.27
N ALA A 11 3.36 -11.78 -30.54
CA ALA A 11 3.57 -13.10 -30.04
C ALA A 11 4.41 -13.10 -28.76
N LEU A 12 3.94 -13.69 -27.67
CA LEU A 12 4.78 -13.98 -26.50
C LEU A 12 5.24 -15.43 -26.52
N GLU A 13 6.55 -15.63 -26.57
CA GLU A 13 7.19 -16.94 -26.44
C GLU A 13 8.10 -16.98 -25.23
N ALA A 14 8.23 -18.14 -24.59
CA ALA A 14 9.17 -18.37 -23.50
C ALA A 14 10.00 -19.63 -23.74
N ARG A 15 11.19 -19.63 -23.15
CA ARG A 15 12.14 -20.74 -23.25
C ARG A 15 12.09 -21.59 -21.98
N GLU A 16 11.89 -22.89 -22.16
CA GLU A 16 11.89 -23.90 -21.10
C GLU A 16 13.00 -24.92 -21.39
N GLY A 17 14.18 -24.69 -20.82
CA GLY A 17 15.38 -25.47 -21.17
C GLY A 17 15.77 -25.28 -22.65
N THR A 18 15.68 -26.35 -23.43
CA THR A 18 15.92 -26.32 -24.89
C THR A 18 14.66 -26.05 -25.70
N GLU A 19 13.48 -26.12 -25.09
CA GLU A 19 12.20 -25.97 -25.77
C GLU A 19 11.73 -24.52 -25.80
N CYS A 20 10.95 -24.18 -26.83
CA CYS A 20 10.30 -22.90 -27.00
C CYS A 20 8.79 -23.11 -26.95
N VAL A 21 8.10 -22.39 -26.06
CA VAL A 21 6.65 -22.48 -25.88
C VAL A 21 6.02 -21.14 -26.23
N ARG A 22 4.96 -21.18 -27.04
CA ARG A 22 4.12 -20.02 -27.33
C ARG A 22 3.14 -19.82 -26.17
N LEU A 23 3.29 -18.73 -25.43
CA LEU A 23 2.46 -18.46 -24.25
C LEU A 23 1.16 -17.72 -24.60
N ALA A 24 1.24 -16.71 -25.48
CA ALA A 24 0.10 -15.87 -25.83
C ALA A 24 0.27 -15.13 -27.16
N GLU A 25 -0.84 -14.65 -27.71
CA GLU A 25 -0.88 -13.68 -28.80
C GLU A 25 -1.88 -12.60 -28.46
N GLY A 26 -1.53 -11.34 -28.72
CA GLY A 26 -2.42 -10.22 -28.47
C GLY A 26 -2.03 -9.00 -29.28
N LYS A 27 -2.69 -7.89 -29.02
CA LYS A 27 -2.56 -6.69 -29.86
C LYS A 27 -1.39 -5.82 -29.38
N SER A 28 -0.67 -5.26 -30.33
CA SER A 28 0.33 -4.24 -30.03
C SER A 28 -0.36 -2.94 -29.62
N PHE A 29 0.13 -2.28 -28.58
CA PHE A 29 -0.26 -0.89 -28.27
C PHE A 29 0.93 0.04 -28.01
N GLY A 30 2.14 -0.53 -27.87
CA GLY A 30 3.40 0.21 -27.76
C GLY A 30 4.10 0.36 -29.12
N ALA A 31 5.43 0.42 -29.09
CA ALA A 31 6.25 0.45 -30.30
C ALA A 31 6.13 -0.84 -31.12
N GLU A 32 6.07 -0.72 -32.43
CA GLU A 32 6.05 -1.85 -33.36
C GLU A 32 7.46 -2.43 -33.54
N LYS A 33 7.96 -3.17 -32.54
CA LYS A 33 9.22 -3.90 -32.63
C LYS A 33 9.21 -5.20 -31.83
N SER A 34 10.07 -6.14 -32.21
CA SER A 34 10.35 -7.34 -31.44
C SER A 34 11.37 -7.08 -30.32
N VAL A 35 11.30 -7.83 -29.22
CA VAL A 35 12.26 -7.75 -28.11
C VAL A 35 12.42 -9.11 -27.41
N ALA A 36 13.56 -9.33 -26.75
CA ALA A 36 13.80 -10.47 -25.86
C ALA A 36 14.34 -9.99 -24.50
N GLY A 37 14.02 -10.73 -23.44
CA GLY A 37 14.42 -10.39 -22.08
C GLY A 37 14.01 -11.47 -21.08
N GLU A 38 14.15 -11.18 -19.79
CA GLU A 38 13.60 -12.03 -18.72
C GLU A 38 12.13 -11.68 -18.47
N LEU A 39 11.24 -12.66 -18.58
CA LEU A 39 9.81 -12.53 -18.33
C LEU A 39 9.54 -12.59 -16.81
N VAL A 40 8.96 -11.52 -16.29
CA VAL A 40 8.64 -11.33 -14.86
C VAL A 40 7.22 -10.79 -14.70
N PHE A 41 6.68 -10.84 -13.49
CA PHE A 41 5.40 -10.20 -13.15
C PHE A 41 5.53 -9.31 -11.92
N SER A 42 4.63 -8.34 -11.77
CA SER A 42 4.48 -7.51 -10.56
C SER A 42 3.03 -7.47 -10.12
N THR A 43 2.80 -7.57 -8.81
CA THR A 43 1.46 -7.54 -8.18
C THR A 43 0.94 -6.14 -7.88
N GLY A 44 1.71 -5.09 -8.17
CA GLY A 44 1.28 -3.70 -7.98
C GLY A 44 0.02 -3.36 -8.79
N MET A 45 -0.98 -2.74 -8.15
CA MET A 45 -2.26 -2.37 -8.78
C MET A 45 -2.28 -0.96 -9.36
N VAL A 46 -1.50 -0.05 -8.76
CA VAL A 46 -1.32 1.33 -9.21
C VAL A 46 0.17 1.58 -9.47
N GLY A 47 0.48 2.70 -10.11
CA GLY A 47 1.85 3.14 -10.36
C GLY A 47 2.55 2.48 -11.53
N TYR A 48 1.84 2.26 -12.65
CA TYR A 48 2.48 1.71 -13.85
C TYR A 48 3.56 2.64 -14.42
N GLU A 49 3.47 3.96 -14.18
CA GLU A 49 4.43 4.97 -14.69
C GLU A 49 5.78 4.86 -13.96
N GLU A 50 5.72 4.79 -12.64
CA GLU A 50 6.86 4.60 -11.76
C GLU A 50 7.45 3.20 -11.95
N SER A 51 6.60 2.17 -12.09
CA SER A 51 7.05 0.79 -12.32
C SER A 51 7.86 0.64 -13.61
N ILE A 52 7.38 1.17 -14.75
CA ILE A 52 8.10 0.99 -16.01
C ILE A 52 9.37 1.84 -16.12
N THR A 53 9.50 2.86 -15.28
CA THR A 53 10.70 3.71 -15.18
C THR A 53 11.68 3.25 -14.11
N ASP A 54 11.35 2.25 -13.28
CA ASP A 54 12.29 1.65 -12.33
C ASP A 54 13.48 0.98 -13.06
N PRO A 55 14.73 1.43 -12.83
CA PRO A 55 15.91 0.84 -13.46
C PRO A 55 16.11 -0.65 -13.19
N SER A 56 15.54 -1.17 -12.11
CA SER A 56 15.64 -2.58 -11.71
C SER A 56 14.97 -3.53 -12.74
N TYR A 57 14.07 -3.02 -13.59
CA TYR A 57 13.47 -3.77 -14.70
C TYR A 57 14.29 -3.79 -15.99
N LYS A 58 15.51 -3.22 -16.01
CA LYS A 58 16.33 -3.17 -17.23
C LYS A 58 16.46 -4.55 -17.88
N GLY A 59 16.02 -4.66 -19.14
CA GLY A 59 16.09 -5.90 -19.92
C GLY A 59 15.04 -6.96 -19.57
N GLN A 60 14.05 -6.64 -18.72
CA GLN A 60 12.96 -7.52 -18.35
C GLN A 60 11.68 -7.20 -19.14
N ILE A 61 10.89 -8.23 -19.47
CA ILE A 61 9.54 -8.10 -20.02
C ILE A 61 8.57 -8.19 -18.84
N LEU A 62 7.87 -7.10 -18.56
CA LEU A 62 7.04 -6.95 -17.37
C LEU A 62 5.58 -7.31 -17.66
N VAL A 63 5.07 -8.30 -16.93
CA VAL A 63 3.64 -8.62 -16.86
C VAL A 63 3.02 -7.90 -15.66
N LEU A 64 2.08 -6.98 -15.91
CA LEU A 64 1.27 -6.40 -14.83
C LEU A 64 0.09 -7.32 -14.52
N THR A 65 -0.06 -7.72 -13.26
CA THR A 65 -1.18 -8.58 -12.86
C THR A 65 -2.50 -7.83 -12.84
N TYR A 66 -2.46 -6.53 -12.56
CA TYR A 66 -3.65 -5.70 -12.55
C TYR A 66 -4.22 -5.58 -13.97
N PRO A 67 -5.51 -5.90 -14.19
CA PRO A 67 -6.00 -6.13 -15.53
C PRO A 67 -6.27 -4.86 -16.34
N LEU A 68 -6.53 -3.72 -15.69
CA LEU A 68 -6.92 -2.46 -16.35
C LEU A 68 -5.77 -1.45 -16.29
N ILE A 69 -5.09 -1.23 -17.41
CA ILE A 69 -3.89 -0.37 -17.45
C ILE A 69 -4.08 0.81 -18.41
N GLY A 70 -3.56 1.98 -18.04
CA GLY A 70 -3.61 3.22 -18.81
C GLY A 70 -4.71 4.21 -18.38
N ASN A 71 -5.50 3.85 -17.36
CA ASN A 71 -6.71 4.57 -16.95
C ASN A 71 -6.47 6.06 -16.62
N TYR A 72 -5.33 6.36 -15.98
CA TYR A 72 -4.97 7.71 -15.54
C TYR A 72 -3.88 8.36 -16.40
N GLY A 73 -3.63 7.83 -17.61
CA GLY A 73 -2.75 8.46 -18.60
C GLY A 73 -1.27 8.46 -18.22
N VAL A 74 -0.55 9.51 -18.63
CA VAL A 74 0.86 9.78 -18.32
C VAL A 74 1.04 11.30 -18.10
N PRO A 75 1.67 11.74 -17.00
CA PRO A 75 1.91 13.17 -16.75
C PRO A 75 2.96 13.76 -17.70
N ASP A 76 3.11 15.08 -17.70
CA ASP A 76 4.11 15.75 -18.54
C ASP A 76 5.54 15.26 -18.20
N ARG A 77 6.26 14.85 -19.25
CA ARG A 77 7.63 14.36 -19.20
C ARG A 77 8.66 15.48 -19.10
N ASN A 78 8.27 16.69 -19.44
CA ASN A 78 9.13 17.87 -19.39
C ASN A 78 9.01 18.62 -18.06
N GLU A 79 8.05 18.26 -17.21
CA GLU A 79 7.94 18.83 -15.88
C GLU A 79 9.12 18.35 -15.03
N MET A 80 9.94 19.31 -14.61
CA MET A 80 11.11 19.05 -13.79
C MET A 80 10.77 19.16 -12.31
N ASP A 81 11.43 18.32 -11.52
CA ASP A 81 11.28 18.26 -10.08
C ASP A 81 11.73 19.58 -9.44
N PRO A 82 10.91 20.23 -8.60
CA PRO A 82 11.28 21.51 -7.99
C PRO A 82 12.48 21.41 -7.03
N LEU A 83 12.70 20.23 -6.42
CA LEU A 83 13.79 19.98 -5.50
C LEU A 83 15.08 19.60 -6.24
N LEU A 84 14.98 18.68 -7.20
CA LEU A 84 16.14 18.13 -7.92
C LEU A 84 16.48 18.91 -9.20
N LYS A 85 15.58 19.78 -9.66
CA LYS A 85 15.68 20.75 -10.77
C LYS A 85 15.87 20.19 -12.16
N ASP A 86 16.77 19.25 -12.37
CA ASP A 86 17.10 18.71 -13.69
C ASP A 86 16.73 17.22 -13.85
N LEU A 87 15.91 16.73 -12.92
CA LEU A 87 15.30 15.41 -12.97
C LEU A 87 13.77 15.57 -13.15
N PRO A 88 13.10 14.61 -13.81
CA PRO A 88 11.65 14.66 -13.98
C PRO A 88 10.90 14.63 -12.64
N ALA A 89 9.76 15.31 -12.57
CA ALA A 89 8.95 15.43 -11.35
C ALA A 89 8.15 14.16 -10.99
N HIS A 90 7.81 13.35 -11.99
CA HIS A 90 6.84 12.25 -11.83
C HIS A 90 7.40 10.85 -12.08
N PHE A 91 8.64 10.74 -12.56
CA PHE A 91 9.23 9.46 -12.95
C PHE A 91 10.43 9.11 -12.08
N GLU A 92 10.74 7.82 -12.04
CA GLU A 92 11.83 7.26 -11.22
C GLU A 92 13.15 7.12 -11.96
N ALA A 93 13.13 7.34 -13.28
CA ALA A 93 14.31 7.50 -14.13
C ALA A 93 13.99 8.42 -15.31
N SER A 94 15.00 8.79 -16.10
CA SER A 94 14.82 9.65 -17.29
C SER A 94 14.19 8.92 -18.49
N GLN A 95 13.99 7.60 -18.41
CA GLN A 95 13.49 6.78 -19.51
C GLN A 95 12.72 5.56 -18.99
N ILE A 96 12.02 4.88 -19.90
CA ILE A 96 11.40 3.58 -19.61
C ILE A 96 12.50 2.49 -19.61
N HIS A 97 12.53 1.65 -18.58
CA HIS A 97 13.57 0.64 -18.38
C HIS A 97 13.14 -0.79 -18.74
N VAL A 98 11.84 -1.10 -18.70
CA VAL A 98 11.32 -2.40 -19.17
C VAL A 98 11.67 -2.62 -20.64
N ALA A 99 12.04 -3.85 -20.99
CA ALA A 99 12.28 -4.24 -22.38
C ALA A 99 10.95 -4.33 -23.17
N GLY A 100 9.87 -4.72 -22.49
CA GLY A 100 8.53 -4.77 -23.04
C GLY A 100 7.47 -4.87 -21.93
N LEU A 101 6.23 -4.49 -22.24
CA LEU A 101 5.13 -4.46 -21.28
C LEU A 101 3.98 -5.39 -21.72
N ILE A 102 3.40 -6.12 -20.78
CA ILE A 102 2.29 -7.05 -21.02
C ILE A 102 1.18 -6.76 -20.03
N VAL A 103 -0.03 -6.51 -20.56
CA VAL A 103 -1.23 -6.18 -19.77
C VAL A 103 -2.42 -6.99 -20.25
N ALA A 104 -3.43 -7.18 -19.39
CA ALA A 104 -4.64 -7.88 -19.81
C ALA A 104 -5.50 -6.99 -20.70
N SER A 105 -5.82 -5.79 -20.23
CA SER A 105 -6.57 -4.77 -20.96
C SER A 105 -5.83 -3.43 -20.91
N TYR A 106 -5.78 -2.77 -22.05
CA TYR A 106 -5.31 -1.39 -22.18
C TYR A 106 -6.52 -0.49 -22.41
N CYS A 107 -6.66 0.58 -21.63
CA CYS A 107 -7.79 1.52 -21.73
C CYS A 107 -7.82 2.31 -23.04
N GLY A 108 -6.73 2.26 -23.82
CA GLY A 108 -6.63 2.95 -25.09
C GLY A 108 -5.99 4.32 -24.92
N GLU A 109 -6.19 5.16 -25.93
CA GLU A 109 -5.65 6.51 -25.96
C GLU A 109 -6.48 7.51 -25.14
N ASP A 110 -7.66 7.08 -24.66
CA ASP A 110 -8.49 7.81 -23.71
C ASP A 110 -8.02 7.54 -22.27
N TYR A 111 -7.88 8.59 -21.48
CA TYR A 111 -7.46 8.55 -20.07
C TYR A 111 -8.15 9.66 -19.28
N SER A 112 -8.19 9.53 -17.95
CA SER A 112 -8.82 10.53 -17.07
C SER A 112 -8.02 10.74 -15.79
N HIS A 113 -7.19 11.79 -15.79
CA HIS A 113 -6.48 12.28 -14.62
C HIS A 113 -6.02 13.71 -14.88
N TYR A 114 -6.14 14.60 -13.89
CA TYR A 114 -5.89 16.03 -14.09
C TYR A 114 -4.42 16.37 -14.46
N LEU A 115 -3.47 15.50 -14.10
CA LEU A 115 -2.06 15.64 -14.50
C LEU A 115 -1.72 15.04 -15.87
N ALA A 116 -2.59 14.22 -16.45
CA ALA A 116 -2.23 13.46 -17.63
C ALA A 116 -2.19 14.33 -18.90
N THR A 117 -1.09 14.26 -19.64
CA THR A 117 -0.87 15.00 -20.89
C THR A 117 -0.74 14.08 -22.10
N SER A 118 -0.64 12.77 -21.89
CA SER A 118 -0.61 11.76 -22.95
C SER A 118 -1.10 10.40 -22.47
N SER A 119 -1.37 9.50 -23.42
CA SER A 119 -1.65 8.10 -23.13
C SER A 119 -0.37 7.31 -22.84
N LEU A 120 -0.50 6.17 -22.18
CA LEU A 120 0.59 5.23 -21.97
C LEU A 120 1.14 4.68 -23.30
N GLY A 121 0.26 4.33 -24.24
CA GLY A 121 0.63 3.80 -25.55
C GLY A 121 1.46 4.80 -26.38
N LYS A 122 1.10 6.09 -26.34
CA LYS A 122 1.89 7.15 -26.98
C LYS A 122 3.30 7.23 -26.39
N TRP A 123 3.42 7.22 -25.07
CA TRP A 123 4.73 7.28 -24.40
C TRP A 123 5.61 6.05 -24.72
N LEU A 124 5.02 4.86 -24.71
CA LEU A 124 5.71 3.62 -25.08
C LEU A 124 6.23 3.67 -26.52
N LYS A 125 5.45 4.21 -27.46
CA LYS A 125 5.87 4.40 -28.86
C LYS A 125 7.03 5.39 -28.98
N GLU A 126 6.96 6.53 -28.27
CA GLU A 126 8.01 7.55 -28.25
C GLU A 126 9.36 7.01 -27.73
N GLN A 127 9.33 6.16 -26.70
CA GLN A 127 10.51 5.53 -26.11
C GLN A 127 10.88 4.20 -26.79
N GLY A 128 10.17 3.82 -27.85
CA GLY A 128 10.43 2.60 -28.60
C GLY A 128 10.24 1.32 -27.79
N VAL A 129 9.29 1.26 -26.85
CA VAL A 129 9.04 0.08 -26.00
C VAL A 129 7.81 -0.69 -26.52
N PRO A 130 7.94 -1.98 -26.89
CA PRO A 130 6.83 -2.77 -27.37
C PRO A 130 5.92 -3.16 -26.21
N ALA A 131 4.62 -3.21 -26.48
CA ALA A 131 3.65 -3.57 -25.47
C ALA A 131 2.49 -4.36 -26.04
N LEU A 132 2.06 -5.37 -25.28
CA LEU A 132 1.09 -6.40 -25.66
C LEU A 132 -0.13 -6.33 -24.73
N CYS A 133 -1.33 -6.27 -25.29
CA CYS A 133 -2.59 -6.36 -24.55
C CYS A 133 -3.53 -7.43 -25.11
N GLY A 134 -4.60 -7.76 -24.38
CA GLY A 134 -5.58 -8.78 -24.76
C GLY A 134 -5.12 -10.20 -24.46
N VAL A 135 -4.33 -10.38 -23.41
CA VAL A 135 -3.80 -11.68 -22.96
C VAL A 135 -4.13 -11.96 -21.50
N ASP A 136 -4.25 -13.24 -21.14
CA ASP A 136 -4.51 -13.64 -19.74
C ASP A 136 -3.23 -13.50 -18.89
N THR A 137 -3.04 -12.32 -18.27
CA THR A 137 -1.88 -12.06 -17.39
C THR A 137 -1.91 -12.91 -16.12
N ARG A 138 -3.07 -13.39 -15.68
CA ARG A 138 -3.19 -14.32 -14.54
C ARG A 138 -2.63 -15.69 -14.90
N ALA A 139 -2.95 -16.21 -16.08
CA ALA A 139 -2.37 -17.46 -16.58
C ALA A 139 -0.84 -17.36 -16.72
N LEU A 140 -0.34 -16.27 -17.31
CA LEU A 140 1.11 -16.00 -17.42
C LEU A 140 1.78 -15.96 -16.04
N THR A 141 1.17 -15.26 -15.08
CA THR A 141 1.68 -15.16 -13.70
C THR A 141 1.79 -16.53 -13.03
N LYS A 142 0.79 -17.40 -13.22
CA LYS A 142 0.85 -18.78 -12.69
C LYS A 142 2.01 -19.57 -13.30
N ILE A 143 2.21 -19.46 -14.62
CA ILE A 143 3.31 -20.13 -15.33
C ILE A 143 4.67 -19.66 -14.78
N ILE A 144 4.87 -18.35 -14.65
CA ILE A 144 6.11 -17.77 -14.10
C ILE A 144 6.31 -18.22 -12.64
N ARG A 145 5.26 -18.24 -11.82
CA ARG A 145 5.36 -18.71 -10.43
C ARG A 145 5.71 -20.21 -10.32
N GLU A 146 5.15 -21.03 -11.20
CA GLU A 146 5.35 -22.48 -11.21
C GLU A 146 6.72 -22.88 -11.77
N LYS A 147 7.17 -22.24 -12.84
CA LYS A 147 8.44 -22.58 -13.54
C LYS A 147 9.62 -21.70 -13.16
N GLY A 148 9.36 -20.54 -12.54
CA GLY A 148 10.33 -19.49 -12.26
C GLY A 148 10.37 -18.42 -13.34
N SER A 149 11.13 -17.35 -13.09
CA SER A 149 11.41 -16.35 -14.13
C SER A 149 12.15 -17.03 -15.29
N MET A 150 11.76 -16.66 -16.51
CA MET A 150 12.17 -17.38 -17.72
C MET A 150 12.58 -16.41 -18.81
N LEU A 151 13.35 -16.88 -19.77
CA LEU A 151 13.63 -16.07 -20.95
C LEU A 151 12.38 -15.98 -21.79
N GLY A 152 11.99 -14.75 -22.13
CA GLY A 152 10.84 -14.44 -22.97
C GLY A 152 11.26 -13.64 -24.19
N ARG A 153 10.47 -13.73 -25.26
CA ARG A 153 10.54 -12.82 -26.40
C ARG A 153 9.16 -12.43 -26.90
N MET A 154 9.02 -11.17 -27.24
CA MET A 154 7.86 -10.58 -27.89
C MET A 154 8.20 -10.42 -29.37
N ARG A 155 7.49 -11.11 -30.26
CA ARG A 155 7.73 -11.05 -31.71
C ARG A 155 6.59 -10.31 -32.38
N LEU A 156 6.90 -9.28 -33.16
CA LEU A 156 5.90 -8.53 -33.91
C LEU A 156 5.47 -9.31 -35.16
N GLN A 157 4.20 -9.21 -35.51
CA GLN A 157 3.68 -9.73 -36.77
C GLN A 157 4.30 -9.01 -37.98
N LYS A 158 4.77 -9.78 -38.97
CA LYS A 158 5.31 -9.25 -40.23
C LYS A 158 4.20 -8.62 -41.07
N SER A 159 4.50 -7.49 -41.73
CA SER A 159 3.59 -6.80 -42.64
C SER A 159 3.11 -7.70 -43.77
N GLY A 160 1.79 -7.71 -44.05
CA GLY A 160 1.19 -8.49 -45.14
C GLY A 160 0.79 -9.93 -44.79
N SER A 161 1.07 -10.39 -43.56
CA SER A 161 0.68 -11.71 -43.07
C SER A 161 -0.80 -11.72 -42.65
N LYS A 162 -1.63 -12.64 -43.18
CA LYS A 162 -2.97 -12.89 -42.64
C LYS A 162 -2.83 -13.71 -41.36
N ALA A 163 -2.86 -13.07 -40.20
CA ALA A 163 -2.87 -13.79 -38.93
C ALA A 163 -4.08 -14.73 -38.87
N ALA A 164 -3.86 -15.95 -38.39
CA ALA A 164 -4.92 -16.80 -37.88
C ALA A 164 -5.68 -16.09 -36.74
N ALA A 165 -6.86 -16.61 -36.34
CA ALA A 165 -7.58 -16.05 -35.20
C ALA A 165 -6.64 -15.98 -33.97
N PRO A 166 -6.48 -14.79 -33.34
CA PRO A 166 -5.50 -14.60 -32.28
C PRO A 166 -5.78 -15.55 -31.10
N ILE A 167 -4.72 -16.07 -30.49
CA ILE A 167 -4.82 -16.90 -29.28
C ILE A 167 -5.06 -15.97 -28.08
N THR A 168 -6.29 -15.45 -27.95
CA THR A 168 -6.67 -14.42 -26.96
C THR A 168 -6.82 -14.96 -25.53
N ASN A 169 -7.04 -16.28 -25.36
CA ASN A 169 -7.41 -16.86 -24.06
C ASN A 169 -6.33 -17.73 -23.40
N GLY A 170 -5.08 -17.63 -23.87
CA GLY A 170 -3.94 -18.28 -23.21
C GLY A 170 -3.83 -19.79 -23.39
N ILE A 171 -2.58 -20.23 -23.59
CA ILE A 171 -2.07 -21.60 -23.61
C ILE A 171 -2.52 -22.46 -24.80
N THR A 172 -1.72 -22.44 -25.87
CA THR A 172 -1.51 -23.68 -26.63
C THR A 172 -0.44 -24.48 -25.87
N LEU A 173 -0.85 -25.55 -25.19
CA LEU A 173 0.10 -26.61 -24.85
C LEU A 173 0.46 -27.24 -26.18
N SER A 174 1.49 -26.72 -26.87
CA SER A 174 2.01 -27.40 -28.03
C SER A 174 2.51 -28.76 -27.55
N ASN A 175 2.03 -29.84 -28.17
CA ASN A 175 2.50 -31.21 -27.93
C ASN A 175 3.93 -31.43 -28.48
N GLY A 176 4.84 -30.49 -28.26
CA GLY A 176 6.20 -30.53 -28.82
C GLY A 176 6.29 -30.24 -30.32
N GLU A 177 5.21 -29.80 -30.98
CA GLU A 177 5.28 -29.34 -32.37
C GLU A 177 5.59 -27.84 -32.40
N THR A 178 6.85 -27.53 -32.72
CA THR A 178 7.30 -26.21 -33.19
C THR A 178 6.65 -25.91 -34.54
N GLU A 179 5.44 -25.38 -34.55
CA GLU A 179 4.99 -24.67 -35.74
C GLU A 179 5.83 -23.40 -35.87
N GLU A 180 6.88 -23.45 -36.69
CA GLU A 180 7.50 -22.25 -37.25
C GLU A 180 6.41 -21.45 -37.94
N LYS A 181 5.91 -20.42 -37.26
CA LYS A 181 4.97 -19.47 -37.83
C LYS A 181 5.76 -18.34 -38.48
N PRO A 182 5.95 -18.35 -39.82
CA PRO A 182 6.76 -17.36 -40.54
C PRO A 182 6.16 -15.95 -40.49
N GLU A 183 4.93 -15.83 -40.00
CA GLU A 183 4.13 -14.61 -39.86
C GLU A 183 4.62 -13.66 -38.75
N PHE A 184 5.55 -14.08 -37.88
CA PHE A 184 6.17 -13.21 -36.86
C PHE A 184 7.67 -13.02 -37.12
N GLU A 185 8.19 -11.84 -36.80
CA GLU A 185 9.61 -11.48 -36.88
C GLU A 185 10.50 -12.43 -36.08
N GLU A 186 11.76 -12.59 -36.47
CA GLU A 186 12.73 -13.35 -35.67
C GLU A 186 13.55 -12.43 -34.78
N VAL A 187 13.76 -12.85 -33.54
CA VAL A 187 14.62 -12.15 -32.58
C VAL A 187 15.37 -13.20 -31.74
N GLU A 188 16.66 -12.96 -31.53
CA GLU A 188 17.51 -13.84 -30.73
C GLU A 188 17.11 -13.79 -29.25
N TRP A 189 17.27 -14.93 -28.57
CA TRP A 189 17.11 -14.99 -27.12
C TRP A 189 18.20 -14.18 -26.43
N SER A 190 17.82 -13.39 -25.43
CA SER A 190 18.74 -12.59 -24.64
C SER A 190 18.51 -12.88 -23.15
N ASN A 191 19.54 -13.35 -22.46
CA ASN A 191 19.55 -13.39 -21.00
C ASN A 191 20.21 -12.12 -20.46
N PRO A 192 19.43 -11.15 -19.94
CA PRO A 192 19.99 -9.90 -19.43
C PRO A 192 20.88 -10.11 -18.20
N ASN A 193 20.65 -11.17 -17.41
CA ASN A 193 21.40 -11.45 -16.18
C ASN A 193 22.86 -11.87 -16.41
N ASN A 194 23.24 -12.22 -17.64
CA ASN A 194 24.63 -12.54 -17.98
C ASN A 194 25.49 -11.28 -18.23
N LYS A 195 24.88 -10.10 -18.16
CA LYS A 195 25.52 -8.81 -18.40
C LYS A 195 25.49 -7.97 -17.13
N ASN A 196 26.46 -7.09 -16.99
CA ASN A 196 26.40 -6.04 -15.97
C ASN A 196 25.40 -4.96 -16.41
N LEU A 197 24.12 -5.15 -16.07
CA LEU A 197 23.04 -4.21 -16.38
C LEU A 197 23.20 -2.87 -15.66
N VAL A 198 23.91 -2.86 -14.53
CA VAL A 198 24.18 -1.64 -13.77
C VAL A 198 25.00 -0.66 -14.61
N ALA A 199 25.97 -1.15 -15.39
CA ALA A 199 26.78 -0.30 -16.26
C ALA A 199 25.95 0.44 -17.32
N ASP A 200 24.79 -0.10 -17.72
CA ASP A 200 23.89 0.52 -18.68
C ASP A 200 23.04 1.63 -18.07
N VAL A 201 22.68 1.51 -16.78
CA VAL A 201 21.73 2.42 -16.10
C VAL A 201 22.39 3.44 -15.19
N SER A 202 23.59 3.14 -14.68
CA SER A 202 24.34 4.04 -13.81
C SER A 202 24.79 5.31 -14.54
N ILE A 203 24.78 6.43 -13.82
CA ILE A 203 25.34 7.71 -14.28
C ILE A 203 26.80 7.54 -14.72
N LYS A 204 27.23 8.35 -15.68
CA LYS A 204 28.58 8.27 -16.26
C LYS A 204 29.60 9.16 -15.55
N GLU A 205 29.15 10.25 -14.95
CA GLU A 205 30.00 11.21 -14.25
C GLU A 205 29.36 11.60 -12.91
N PRO A 206 30.16 11.85 -11.85
CA PRO A 206 29.62 12.29 -10.57
C PRO A 206 28.79 13.56 -10.68
N LYS A 207 27.69 13.63 -9.91
CA LYS A 207 26.79 14.79 -9.89
C LYS A 207 26.31 15.09 -8.48
N ILE A 208 26.18 16.37 -8.16
CA ILE A 208 25.76 16.84 -6.84
C ILE A 208 24.33 17.37 -6.90
N TYR A 209 23.51 16.97 -5.93
CA TYR A 209 22.19 17.50 -5.66
C TYR A 209 22.17 18.11 -4.27
N SER A 210 21.99 19.42 -4.20
CA SER A 210 22.04 20.18 -2.95
C SER A 210 20.62 20.50 -2.45
N PRO A 211 20.40 20.50 -1.12
CA PRO A 211 19.13 20.88 -0.51
C PRO A 211 18.88 22.39 -0.63
N ASP A 212 17.69 22.83 -0.23
CA ASP A 212 17.43 24.26 -0.08
C ASP A 212 18.31 24.83 1.06
N PRO A 213 18.97 25.98 0.89
CA PRO A 213 19.79 26.57 1.94
C PRO A 213 19.06 26.80 3.27
N SER A 214 17.73 26.96 3.25
CA SER A 214 16.90 27.16 4.44
C SER A 214 16.71 25.91 5.29
N ASN A 215 16.84 24.71 4.71
CA ASN A 215 16.69 23.43 5.41
C ASN A 215 17.96 22.58 5.43
N ALA A 216 19.08 23.10 4.89
CA ALA A 216 20.34 22.37 4.81
C ALA A 216 20.92 22.05 6.20
N LEU A 217 21.18 20.77 6.45
CA LEU A 217 21.93 20.28 7.61
C LEU A 217 23.42 20.59 7.41
N LYS A 218 24.05 21.19 8.42
CA LYS A 218 25.43 21.68 8.32
C LYS A 218 26.41 20.77 9.04
N HIS A 219 27.49 20.44 8.34
CA HIS A 219 28.68 19.85 8.94
C HIS A 219 29.44 20.91 9.76
N PRO A 220 30.20 20.56 10.83
CA PRO A 220 30.99 21.51 11.63
C PRO A 220 31.96 22.40 10.84
N SER A 221 32.37 21.99 9.65
CA SER A 221 33.19 22.82 8.75
C SER A 221 32.42 23.91 7.99
N GLY A 222 31.09 23.97 8.14
CA GLY A 222 30.22 24.96 7.50
C GLY A 222 29.60 24.54 6.16
N ARG A 223 30.08 23.44 5.55
CA ARG A 223 29.44 22.85 4.35
C ARG A 223 28.16 22.08 4.70
N PRO A 224 27.26 21.82 3.75
CA PRO A 224 26.19 20.84 3.95
C PRO A 224 26.75 19.45 4.29
N ILE A 225 26.02 18.69 5.10
CA ILE A 225 26.28 17.25 5.28
C ILE A 225 26.17 16.59 3.91
N ARG A 226 27.18 15.80 3.54
CA ARG A 226 27.31 15.19 2.21
C ARG A 226 27.20 13.68 2.30
N ILE A 227 26.29 13.11 1.52
CA ILE A 227 26.13 11.68 1.32
C ILE A 227 26.67 11.31 -0.06
N VAL A 228 27.57 10.33 -0.12
CA VAL A 228 27.95 9.71 -1.40
C VAL A 228 26.92 8.63 -1.71
N CYS A 229 26.23 8.77 -2.85
CA CYS A 229 25.26 7.81 -3.36
C CYS A 229 25.87 7.04 -4.54
N VAL A 230 26.18 5.76 -4.34
CA VAL A 230 26.65 4.89 -5.42
C VAL A 230 25.44 4.48 -6.26
N ASP A 231 25.37 5.00 -7.49
CA ASP A 231 24.29 4.69 -8.43
C ASP A 231 24.54 3.32 -9.06
N VAL A 232 23.84 2.32 -8.53
CA VAL A 232 23.79 0.98 -9.11
C VAL A 232 22.50 0.73 -9.90
N GLY A 233 21.75 1.78 -10.25
CA GLY A 233 20.40 1.72 -10.83
C GLY A 233 19.38 2.54 -10.04
N LEU A 234 19.78 3.74 -9.63
CA LEU A 234 19.09 4.62 -8.71
C LEU A 234 17.71 5.05 -9.19
N LYS A 235 16.70 4.81 -8.34
CA LYS A 235 15.40 5.49 -8.43
C LYS A 235 15.48 6.91 -7.91
N TYR A 236 14.94 7.86 -8.66
CA TYR A 236 14.99 9.28 -8.30
C TYR A 236 14.31 9.60 -6.97
N ASN A 237 13.32 8.83 -6.52
CA ASN A 237 12.71 9.11 -5.23
C ASN A 237 13.65 8.86 -4.03
N GLN A 238 14.72 8.06 -4.19
CA GLN A 238 15.78 7.94 -3.16
C GLN A 238 16.51 9.28 -2.97
N LEU A 239 16.80 9.99 -4.08
CA LEU A 239 17.35 11.34 -4.05
C LEU A 239 16.37 12.33 -3.43
N ARG A 240 15.10 12.30 -3.83
CA ARG A 240 14.07 13.15 -3.22
C ARG A 240 14.01 12.93 -1.71
N CYS A 241 14.08 11.68 -1.26
CA CYS A 241 14.04 11.32 0.16
C CYS A 241 15.25 11.83 0.96
N LEU A 242 16.45 11.82 0.39
CA LEU A 242 17.65 12.33 1.04
C LEU A 242 17.70 13.87 1.00
N VAL A 243 17.55 14.47 -0.18
CA VAL A 243 17.70 15.93 -0.37
C VAL A 243 16.61 16.70 0.40
N LYS A 244 15.38 16.19 0.48
CA LYS A 244 14.29 16.84 1.26
C LYS A 244 14.59 16.90 2.76
N ARG A 245 15.46 16.00 3.25
CA ARG A 245 15.93 15.95 4.65
C ARG A 245 17.15 16.85 4.89
N GLY A 246 17.51 17.71 3.93
CA GLY A 246 18.51 18.75 4.13
C GLY A 246 19.94 18.31 3.90
N VAL A 247 20.20 17.16 3.28
CA VAL A 247 21.57 16.73 2.94
C VAL A 247 21.89 16.94 1.47
N GLU A 248 23.17 17.19 1.20
CA GLU A 248 23.71 17.19 -0.14
C GLU A 248 24.05 15.75 -0.57
N VAL A 249 23.65 15.36 -1.78
CA VAL A 249 23.89 14.02 -2.31
C VAL A 249 24.82 14.10 -3.51
N GLN A 250 25.99 13.49 -3.39
CA GLN A 250 26.91 13.28 -4.51
C GLN A 250 26.66 11.89 -5.10
N VAL A 251 25.95 11.84 -6.21
CA VAL A 251 25.72 10.61 -6.98
C VAL A 251 26.98 10.28 -7.77
N VAL A 252 27.44 9.04 -7.66
CA VAL A 252 28.66 8.56 -8.33
C VAL A 252 28.38 7.29 -9.14
N PRO A 253 29.11 7.05 -10.24
CA PRO A 253 29.00 5.81 -11.01
C PRO A 253 29.20 4.55 -10.15
N TRP A 254 28.61 3.44 -10.58
CA TRP A 254 28.67 2.15 -9.87
C TRP A 254 30.10 1.66 -9.56
N ASP A 255 31.06 2.00 -10.42
CA ASP A 255 32.45 1.57 -10.35
C ASP A 255 33.39 2.67 -9.83
N TYR A 256 32.83 3.73 -9.27
CA TYR A 256 33.58 4.86 -8.72
C TYR A 256 34.43 4.45 -7.52
N ASP A 257 35.68 4.91 -7.49
CA ASP A 257 36.62 4.64 -6.40
C ASP A 257 36.40 5.62 -5.23
N PHE A 258 35.21 5.55 -4.61
CA PHE A 258 34.88 6.33 -3.42
C PHE A 258 35.80 6.08 -2.21
N PRO A 259 36.47 4.92 -2.07
CA PRO A 259 37.54 4.76 -1.06
C PRO A 259 38.80 5.57 -1.37
N ALA A 260 39.09 5.94 -2.61
CA ALA A 260 40.28 6.73 -2.95
C ALA A 260 40.06 8.26 -2.97
N LEU A 261 38.84 8.75 -2.66
CA LEU A 261 38.54 10.18 -2.63
C LEU A 261 39.56 10.96 -1.78
N ALA A 262 40.28 11.92 -2.38
CA ALA A 262 41.22 12.76 -1.66
C ALA A 262 40.49 13.65 -0.64
N GLY A 263 40.97 13.75 0.60
CA GLY A 263 40.33 14.56 1.67
C GLY A 263 38.95 14.06 2.16
N LYS A 264 38.43 12.96 1.59
CA LYS A 264 37.16 12.25 1.88
C LYS A 264 36.05 13.09 2.53
N GLU A 265 35.65 14.19 1.92
CA GLU A 265 34.60 15.09 2.41
C GLU A 265 33.18 14.55 2.18
N TYR A 266 32.85 13.37 2.73
CA TYR A 266 31.49 12.86 2.83
C TYR A 266 31.30 12.16 4.17
N ASP A 267 30.05 12.18 4.64
CA ASP A 267 29.65 11.87 6.01
C ASP A 267 28.81 10.59 6.09
N GLY A 268 28.31 10.09 4.97
CA GLY A 268 27.57 8.84 4.86
C GLY A 268 27.71 8.21 3.48
N LEU A 269 27.67 6.87 3.42
CA LEU A 269 27.67 6.11 2.18
C LEU A 269 26.29 5.50 1.96
N PHE A 270 25.68 5.80 0.83
CA PHE A 270 24.40 5.25 0.40
C PHE A 270 24.60 4.44 -0.89
N ILE A 271 24.00 3.27 -0.98
CA ILE A 271 24.09 2.39 -2.16
C ILE A 271 22.67 2.12 -2.66
N SER A 272 22.38 2.57 -3.88
CA SER A 272 21.02 2.57 -4.42
C SER A 272 20.49 1.17 -4.75
N ASN A 273 19.24 1.12 -5.22
CA ASN A 273 18.69 -0.05 -5.88
C ASN A 273 19.29 -0.24 -7.28
N GLY A 274 18.94 -1.36 -7.94
CA GLY A 274 19.35 -1.59 -9.33
C GLY A 274 19.04 -2.97 -9.91
N PRO A 275 19.31 -3.16 -11.22
CA PRO A 275 19.05 -4.40 -11.94
C PRO A 275 20.20 -5.41 -11.86
N GLY A 276 19.88 -6.66 -12.22
CA GLY A 276 20.87 -7.68 -12.56
C GLY A 276 21.36 -8.53 -11.40
N ASP A 277 22.43 -9.28 -11.66
CA ASP A 277 23.02 -10.21 -10.71
C ASP A 277 24.10 -9.50 -9.86
N PRO A 278 23.95 -9.43 -8.52
CA PRO A 278 24.97 -8.86 -7.64
C PRO A 278 26.32 -9.57 -7.78
N ALA A 279 26.37 -10.83 -8.25
CA ALA A 279 27.60 -11.60 -8.50
C ALA A 279 28.56 -10.88 -9.48
N LEU A 280 28.03 -10.13 -10.45
CA LEU A 280 28.80 -9.45 -11.49
C LEU A 280 29.44 -8.13 -11.04
N MET A 281 29.15 -7.68 -9.82
CA MET A 281 29.51 -6.33 -9.31
C MET A 281 30.77 -6.32 -8.45
N GLU A 282 31.76 -7.13 -8.80
CA GLU A 282 32.97 -7.37 -7.98
C GLU A 282 33.76 -6.09 -7.65
N LYS A 283 33.84 -5.15 -8.60
CA LYS A 283 34.54 -3.86 -8.39
C LYS A 283 33.86 -3.03 -7.31
N THR A 284 32.53 -2.90 -7.36
CA THR A 284 31.74 -2.18 -6.34
C THR A 284 31.84 -2.86 -4.99
N VAL A 285 31.74 -4.20 -4.95
CA VAL A 285 31.89 -4.99 -3.72
C VAL A 285 33.24 -4.73 -3.05
N LYS A 286 34.34 -4.69 -3.81
CA LYS A 286 35.68 -4.36 -3.29
C LYS A 286 35.75 -2.94 -2.72
N ASN A 287 35.12 -1.97 -3.37
CA ASN A 287 35.09 -0.60 -2.87
C ASN A 287 34.29 -0.49 -1.56
N ILE A 288 33.15 -1.20 -1.46
CA ILE A 288 32.37 -1.29 -0.22
C ILE A 288 33.19 -1.98 0.88
N GLN A 289 33.88 -3.08 0.57
CA GLN A 289 34.77 -3.77 1.51
C GLN A 289 35.86 -2.85 2.05
N ALA A 290 36.49 -2.04 1.20
CA ALA A 290 37.47 -1.06 1.64
C ALA A 290 36.86 -0.04 2.61
N ASN A 291 35.66 0.47 2.31
CA ASN A 291 34.95 1.40 3.19
C ASN A 291 34.58 0.77 4.55
N ILE A 292 34.10 -0.48 4.57
CA ILE A 292 33.83 -1.23 5.81
C ILE A 292 35.12 -1.36 6.64
N ARG A 293 36.26 -1.69 6.03
CA ARG A 293 37.54 -1.81 6.75
C ARG A 293 38.00 -0.49 7.33
N GLU A 294 37.83 0.61 6.59
CA GLU A 294 38.18 1.96 7.05
C GLU A 294 37.29 2.45 8.19
N ALA A 295 36.06 1.95 8.31
CA ALA A 295 35.16 2.21 9.42
C ALA A 295 34.88 3.70 9.70
N ARG A 296 34.67 4.48 8.64
CA ARG A 296 34.69 5.96 8.74
C ARG A 296 33.32 6.63 8.82
N VAL A 297 32.34 6.12 8.08
CA VAL A 297 31.01 6.72 7.96
C VAL A 297 29.92 5.65 8.02
N PRO A 298 28.68 5.98 8.44
CA PRO A 298 27.54 5.09 8.32
C PRO A 298 27.27 4.65 6.88
N ILE A 299 26.68 3.45 6.73
CA ILE A 299 26.38 2.84 5.42
C ILE A 299 24.91 2.41 5.39
N PHE A 300 24.20 2.80 4.32
CA PHE A 300 22.85 2.33 4.04
C PHE A 300 22.73 1.80 2.60
N GLY A 301 22.27 0.55 2.45
CA GLY A 301 22.02 -0.07 1.14
C GLY A 301 20.55 -0.42 0.90
N ILE A 302 20.05 -0.23 -0.32
CA ILE A 302 18.68 -0.56 -0.72
C ILE A 302 18.68 -1.57 -1.88
N CYS A 303 17.88 -2.63 -1.79
CA CYS A 303 17.69 -3.64 -2.84
C CYS A 303 19.02 -4.24 -3.36
N LEU A 304 19.49 -3.86 -4.55
CA LEU A 304 20.82 -4.28 -5.02
C LEU A 304 21.92 -3.78 -4.07
N GLY A 305 21.83 -2.57 -3.53
CA GLY A 305 22.74 -2.06 -2.50
C GLY A 305 22.75 -2.91 -1.23
N HIS A 306 21.63 -3.53 -0.86
CA HIS A 306 21.58 -4.52 0.22
C HIS A 306 22.38 -5.77 -0.10
N GLN A 307 22.19 -6.32 -1.30
CA GLN A 307 22.91 -7.50 -1.77
C GLN A 307 24.42 -7.22 -1.89
N LEU A 308 24.82 -6.06 -2.39
CA LEU A 308 26.22 -5.66 -2.50
C LEU A 308 26.87 -5.46 -1.14
N LEU A 309 26.16 -4.88 -0.17
CA LEU A 309 26.67 -4.76 1.20
C LEU A 309 26.84 -6.12 1.87
N ALA A 310 25.88 -7.04 1.66
CA ALA A 310 25.97 -8.41 2.15
C ALA A 310 27.14 -9.19 1.50
N ARG A 311 27.33 -9.07 0.18
CA ARG A 311 28.51 -9.66 -0.49
C ARG A 311 29.81 -9.06 0.01
N ALA A 312 29.84 -7.75 0.28
CA ALA A 312 31.00 -7.10 0.87
C ALA A 312 31.32 -7.61 2.28
N SER A 313 30.32 -8.02 3.07
CA SER A 313 30.54 -8.66 4.37
C SER A 313 30.94 -10.14 4.31
N GLY A 314 30.91 -10.74 3.12
CA GLY A 314 31.28 -12.13 2.86
C GLY A 314 30.10 -13.09 2.68
N ALA A 315 28.86 -12.60 2.70
CA ALA A 315 27.67 -13.42 2.46
C ALA A 315 27.46 -13.74 0.97
N GLU A 316 26.73 -14.82 0.71
CA GLU A 316 26.33 -15.25 -0.62
C GLU A 316 24.96 -14.68 -1.02
N THR A 317 24.73 -14.61 -2.33
CA THR A 317 23.45 -14.20 -2.93
C THR A 317 22.96 -15.30 -3.86
N VAL A 318 21.66 -15.59 -3.82
CA VAL A 318 21.03 -16.65 -4.60
C VAL A 318 19.95 -16.08 -5.52
N LYS A 319 19.83 -16.64 -6.73
CA LYS A 319 18.70 -16.31 -7.61
C LYS A 319 17.43 -16.95 -7.07
N MET A 320 16.41 -16.13 -6.85
CA MET A 320 15.09 -16.59 -6.43
C MET A 320 14.38 -17.22 -7.62
N LYS A 321 13.46 -18.14 -7.33
CA LYS A 321 12.66 -18.82 -8.36
C LYS A 321 11.96 -17.83 -9.28
N TYR A 322 11.20 -16.90 -8.72
CA TYR A 322 10.50 -15.85 -9.47
C TYR A 322 10.64 -14.47 -8.85
N GLY A 323 11.41 -14.29 -7.76
CA GLY A 323 11.63 -13.01 -7.09
C GLY A 323 10.44 -12.46 -6.31
N ASN A 324 10.66 -11.37 -5.59
CA ASN A 324 9.60 -10.60 -4.92
C ASN A 324 9.38 -9.29 -5.69
N ARG A 325 8.16 -9.11 -6.23
CA ARG A 325 7.78 -8.00 -7.12
C ARG A 325 6.33 -7.57 -6.86
N GLY A 326 6.17 -6.45 -6.16
CA GLY A 326 4.85 -6.00 -5.72
C GLY A 326 4.90 -4.90 -4.68
N HIS A 327 3.73 -4.36 -4.33
CA HIS A 327 3.59 -3.27 -3.34
C HIS A 327 2.98 -3.75 -2.02
N ASN A 328 2.74 -5.05 -1.89
CA ASN A 328 1.97 -5.66 -0.81
C ASN A 328 2.77 -6.70 -0.02
N ILE A 329 4.10 -6.59 0.01
CA ILE A 329 4.96 -7.64 0.56
C ILE A 329 5.29 -7.33 2.03
N PRO A 330 4.90 -8.21 2.97
CA PRO A 330 5.12 -7.97 4.39
C PRO A 330 6.52 -8.33 4.86
N CYS A 331 7.17 -7.39 5.53
CA CYS A 331 8.49 -7.53 6.13
C CYS A 331 8.41 -7.32 7.65
N THR A 332 8.81 -8.33 8.42
CA THR A 332 8.87 -8.25 9.89
C THR A 332 10.25 -7.75 10.32
N ASN A 333 10.28 -6.65 11.07
CA ASN A 333 11.49 -6.17 11.75
C ASN A 333 11.79 -7.08 12.95
N LEU A 334 12.94 -7.75 12.94
CA LEU A 334 13.31 -8.71 13.98
C LEU A 334 13.71 -8.06 15.32
N ILE A 335 13.96 -6.74 15.34
CA ILE A 335 14.26 -6.01 16.57
C ILE A 335 12.97 -5.69 17.32
N SER A 336 11.99 -5.10 16.64
CA SER A 336 10.76 -4.61 17.27
C SER A 336 9.59 -5.60 17.20
N GLY A 337 9.63 -6.58 16.29
CA GLY A 337 8.50 -7.45 15.97
C GLY A 337 7.48 -6.85 14.99
N LYS A 338 7.61 -5.56 14.68
CA LYS A 338 6.65 -4.86 13.84
C LYS A 338 6.76 -5.31 12.38
N CYS A 339 5.62 -5.55 11.76
CA CYS A 339 5.48 -5.91 10.36
C CYS A 339 5.07 -4.69 9.53
N TYR A 340 5.74 -4.50 8.38
CA TYR A 340 5.54 -3.40 7.47
C TYR A 340 5.16 -3.93 6.10
N ILE A 341 4.28 -3.24 5.38
CA ILE A 341 4.02 -3.52 3.96
C ILE A 341 5.04 -2.75 3.13
N THR A 342 5.68 -3.45 2.20
CA THR A 342 6.82 -2.93 1.45
C THR A 342 6.65 -3.07 -0.05
N SER A 343 7.23 -2.12 -0.78
CA SER A 343 7.42 -2.20 -2.23
C SER A 343 8.72 -2.92 -2.54
N GLN A 344 8.68 -3.94 -3.40
CA GLN A 344 9.85 -4.73 -3.75
C GLN A 344 9.91 -4.99 -5.25
N ASN A 345 11.14 -5.05 -5.77
CA ASN A 345 11.44 -5.48 -7.12
C ASN A 345 12.83 -6.12 -7.21
N HIS A 346 12.95 -7.39 -6.83
CA HIS A 346 14.22 -8.11 -6.92
C HIS A 346 14.07 -9.59 -7.29
N GLY A 347 15.03 -10.11 -8.05
CA GLY A 347 15.12 -11.51 -8.46
C GLY A 347 16.19 -12.32 -7.73
N TYR A 348 17.02 -11.67 -6.90
CA TYR A 348 18.08 -12.28 -6.11
C TYR A 348 17.86 -11.94 -4.63
N ALA A 349 18.31 -12.81 -3.73
CA ALA A 349 18.22 -12.57 -2.28
C ALA A 349 19.54 -12.95 -1.60
N VAL A 350 19.80 -12.37 -0.44
CA VAL A 350 20.93 -12.74 0.41
C VAL A 350 20.63 -14.07 1.10
N ASP A 351 21.57 -15.01 1.10
CA ASP A 351 21.48 -16.22 1.90
C ASP A 351 21.91 -15.91 3.34
N SER A 352 20.93 -15.68 4.22
CA SER A 352 21.19 -15.28 5.61
C SER A 352 22.01 -16.30 6.40
N ARG A 353 22.04 -17.57 5.99
CA ARG A 353 22.86 -18.64 6.61
C ARG A 353 24.36 -18.42 6.40
N THR A 354 24.73 -17.61 5.42
CA THR A 354 26.12 -17.28 5.08
C THR A 354 26.60 -15.96 5.67
N LEU A 355 25.75 -15.29 6.47
CA LEU A 355 26.15 -14.07 7.17
C LEU A 355 27.29 -14.35 8.15
N THR A 356 28.26 -13.45 8.18
CA THR A 356 29.36 -13.49 9.15
C THR A 356 28.87 -13.05 10.53
N GLN A 357 29.57 -13.46 11.59
CA GLN A 357 29.18 -13.23 12.99
C GLN A 357 28.98 -11.75 13.39
N ASP A 358 29.55 -10.82 12.62
CA ASP A 358 29.43 -9.37 12.86
C ASP A 358 28.13 -8.79 12.28
N TRP A 359 27.32 -9.61 11.60
CA TRP A 359 26.08 -9.21 10.96
C TRP A 359 24.91 -10.04 11.47
N SER A 360 23.75 -9.41 11.56
CA SER A 360 22.49 -10.09 11.88
C SER A 360 21.42 -9.70 10.88
N GLU A 361 20.42 -10.56 10.73
CA GLU A 361 19.19 -10.21 10.01
C GLU A 361 18.49 -9.03 10.73
N LEU A 362 17.91 -8.15 9.92
CA LEU A 362 17.15 -6.99 10.38
C LEU A 362 15.67 -7.13 10.03
N PHE A 363 15.38 -7.49 8.78
CA PHE A 363 14.03 -7.77 8.30
C PHE A 363 13.96 -9.14 7.66
N VAL A 364 12.80 -9.79 7.77
CA VAL A 364 12.49 -11.06 7.11
C VAL A 364 11.10 -10.98 6.47
N ASN A 365 10.98 -11.57 5.29
CA ASN A 365 9.71 -11.67 4.57
C ASN A 365 8.74 -12.58 5.34
N ALA A 366 7.57 -12.06 5.71
CA ALA A 366 6.61 -12.83 6.52
C ALA A 366 5.91 -13.95 5.73
N ASN A 367 6.06 -14.01 4.41
CA ASN A 367 5.43 -15.03 3.55
C ASN A 367 6.36 -16.20 3.23
N ASP A 368 7.62 -15.94 2.85
CA ASP A 368 8.55 -16.97 2.38
C ASP A 368 9.81 -17.12 3.24
N GLY A 369 10.02 -16.23 4.22
CA GLY A 369 11.17 -16.24 5.12
C GLY A 369 12.48 -15.78 4.48
N SER A 370 12.48 -15.21 3.27
CA SER A 370 13.70 -14.66 2.69
C SER A 370 14.22 -13.47 3.49
N ASN A 371 15.54 -13.25 3.44
CA ASN A 371 16.16 -12.10 4.07
C ASN A 371 15.68 -10.80 3.39
N GLU A 372 15.25 -9.84 4.20
CA GLU A 372 14.75 -8.54 3.74
C GLU A 372 15.60 -7.36 4.25
N GLY A 373 16.69 -7.66 4.94
CA GLY A 373 17.61 -6.68 5.48
C GLY A 373 18.61 -7.27 6.46
N ILE A 374 19.75 -6.58 6.59
CA ILE A 374 20.82 -6.94 7.52
C ILE A 374 21.33 -5.70 8.24
N ARG A 375 21.94 -5.90 9.40
CA ARG A 375 22.65 -4.85 10.14
C ARG A 375 23.95 -5.37 10.74
N HIS A 376 24.90 -4.47 10.93
CA HIS A 376 26.10 -4.76 11.70
C HIS A 376 25.79 -4.71 13.21
N ILE A 377 26.37 -5.61 14.00
CA ILE A 377 26.05 -5.73 15.44
C ILE A 377 26.71 -4.64 16.30
N SER A 378 27.78 -4.02 15.81
CA SER A 378 28.56 -3.01 16.55
C SER A 378 28.92 -1.75 15.74
N ARG A 379 28.29 -1.53 14.58
CA ARG A 379 28.58 -0.38 13.70
C ARG A 379 27.30 0.15 13.08
N PRO A 380 27.26 1.44 12.66
CA PRO A 380 26.07 2.04 12.07
C PRO A 380 25.90 1.67 10.59
N TYR A 381 25.89 0.37 10.29
CA TYR A 381 25.66 -0.18 8.94
C TYR A 381 24.39 -0.99 8.92
N PHE A 382 23.57 -0.75 7.92
CA PHE A 382 22.40 -1.56 7.65
C PHE A 382 22.02 -1.51 6.18
N SER A 383 21.18 -2.45 5.77
CA SER A 383 20.59 -2.43 4.45
C SER A 383 19.27 -3.16 4.44
N VAL A 384 18.42 -2.84 3.48
CA VAL A 384 17.11 -3.46 3.29
C VAL A 384 16.91 -3.88 1.83
N GLN A 385 16.26 -5.01 1.64
CA GLN A 385 16.05 -5.61 0.32
C GLN A 385 14.87 -4.98 -0.44
N PHE A 386 13.88 -4.46 0.30
CA PHE A 386 12.77 -3.68 -0.22
C PHE A 386 13.16 -2.22 -0.50
N HIS A 387 12.21 -1.43 -1.00
CA HIS A 387 12.39 -0.03 -1.41
C HIS A 387 11.65 0.94 -0.47
N PRO A 388 12.32 1.46 0.59
CA PRO A 388 11.77 2.47 1.50
C PRO A 388 11.33 3.78 0.84
N GLU A 389 11.89 4.10 -0.32
CA GLU A 389 11.47 5.23 -1.14
C GLU A 389 10.14 4.96 -1.85
N SER A 390 9.70 3.70 -1.94
CA SER A 390 8.47 3.31 -2.64
C SER A 390 8.45 3.85 -4.07
N ALA A 391 7.42 4.57 -4.52
CA ALA A 391 7.32 5.11 -5.88
C ALA A 391 7.55 4.02 -6.95
N PRO A 392 6.60 3.08 -7.12
CA PRO A 392 5.27 3.05 -6.49
C PRO A 392 5.21 2.21 -5.21
N GLY A 393 4.10 2.31 -4.48
CA GLY A 393 3.83 1.49 -3.28
C GLY A 393 3.83 2.24 -1.95
N PRO A 394 3.59 1.52 -0.84
CA PRO A 394 3.38 2.11 0.47
C PRO A 394 4.64 2.74 1.06
N GLN A 395 4.50 3.92 1.68
CA GLN A 395 5.60 4.70 2.27
C GLN A 395 5.87 4.36 3.74
N ASP A 396 5.49 3.16 4.18
CA ASP A 396 5.47 2.76 5.60
C ASP A 396 6.87 2.63 6.22
N THR A 397 7.91 2.61 5.39
CA THR A 397 9.31 2.43 5.81
C THR A 397 10.21 3.60 5.41
N GLU A 398 9.66 4.73 4.93
CA GLU A 398 10.44 5.90 4.52
C GLU A 398 11.29 6.48 5.68
N ASN A 399 10.90 6.22 6.93
CA ASN A 399 11.64 6.60 8.12
C ASN A 399 13.03 5.96 8.23
N LEU A 400 13.35 4.94 7.42
CA LEU A 400 14.70 4.38 7.35
C LEU A 400 15.74 5.39 6.81
N PHE A 401 15.32 6.37 6.00
CA PHE A 401 16.17 7.50 5.64
C PHE A 401 16.48 8.38 6.85
N ASP A 402 15.52 8.58 7.76
CA ASP A 402 15.75 9.33 9.01
C ASP A 402 16.72 8.57 9.93
N VAL A 403 16.58 7.24 10.04
CA VAL A 403 17.50 6.38 10.79
C VAL A 403 18.94 6.49 10.27
N PHE A 404 19.12 6.50 8.95
CA PHE A 404 20.43 6.67 8.34
C PHE A 404 21.04 8.05 8.63
N LEU A 405 20.27 9.13 8.43
CA LEU A 405 20.79 10.49 8.62
C LEU A 405 21.00 10.86 10.08
N ASP A 406 20.23 10.31 11.01
CA ASP A 406 20.48 10.41 12.45
C ASP A 406 21.80 9.74 12.84
N ALA A 407 22.10 8.56 12.28
CA ALA A 407 23.39 7.91 12.50
C ALA A 407 24.56 8.74 11.94
N VAL A 408 24.39 9.37 10.77
CA VAL A 408 25.39 10.28 10.18
C VAL A 408 25.65 11.47 11.09
N GLN A 409 24.61 12.15 11.55
CA GLN A 409 24.73 13.31 12.44
C GLN A 409 25.42 12.93 13.76
N LYS A 410 25.03 11.80 14.37
CA LYS A 410 25.65 11.31 15.61
C LYS A 410 27.13 10.99 15.45
N VAL A 411 27.55 10.45 14.32
CA VAL A 411 28.97 10.18 14.03
C VAL A 411 29.76 11.47 13.81
N ILE A 412 29.15 12.48 13.18
CA ILE A 412 29.76 13.81 13.01
C ILE A 412 29.96 14.47 14.39
N GLU A 413 28.97 14.38 15.28
CA GLU A 413 29.01 14.95 16.62
C GLU A 413 29.99 14.20 17.55
N ASP A 414 29.97 12.87 17.49
CA ASP A 414 30.84 11.98 18.26
C ASP A 414 31.33 10.80 17.39
N PRO A 415 32.60 10.83 16.93
CA PRO A 415 33.17 9.73 16.16
C PRO A 415 33.14 8.37 16.84
N SER A 416 33.02 8.30 18.17
CA SER A 416 32.89 7.03 18.90
C SER A 416 31.61 6.25 18.54
N MET A 417 30.59 6.95 18.02
CA MET A 417 29.34 6.36 17.53
C MET A 417 29.55 5.40 16.35
N MET A 418 30.69 5.47 15.65
CA MET A 418 31.05 4.46 14.64
C MET A 418 31.20 3.04 15.20
N HIS A 419 31.37 2.91 16.52
CA HIS A 419 31.50 1.64 17.22
C HIS A 419 30.21 1.24 17.96
N GLN A 420 29.07 1.80 17.57
CA GLN A 420 27.75 1.43 18.10
C GLN A 420 26.85 0.91 16.97
N PRO A 421 25.98 -0.08 17.26
CA PRO A 421 24.96 -0.50 16.30
C PRO A 421 23.97 0.64 16.05
N ILE A 422 23.42 0.66 14.84
CA ILE A 422 22.36 1.59 14.50
C ILE A 422 21.09 1.30 15.33
N LYS A 423 20.39 2.36 15.74
CA LYS A 423 19.15 2.26 16.51
C LYS A 423 17.95 2.43 15.57
N PHE A 424 16.98 1.53 15.69
CA PHE A 424 15.74 1.58 14.93
C PHE A 424 14.57 2.01 15.81
N PRO A 425 13.58 2.72 15.25
CA PRO A 425 12.33 3.01 15.95
C PRO A 425 11.50 1.73 16.17
N GLY A 426 10.57 1.79 17.11
CA GLY A 426 9.62 0.71 17.38
C GLY A 426 9.94 -0.15 18.61
N GLY A 427 11.01 0.13 19.34
CA GLY A 427 11.32 -0.57 20.61
C GLY A 427 11.82 -2.00 20.43
N ASP A 428 11.88 -2.74 21.53
CA ASP A 428 12.29 -4.14 21.57
C ASP A 428 11.08 -5.08 21.52
N LEU A 429 11.22 -6.20 20.80
CA LEU A 429 10.19 -7.23 20.65
C LEU A 429 9.62 -7.71 21.99
N ALA A 430 10.48 -8.01 22.97
CA ALA A 430 10.04 -8.55 24.25
C ALA A 430 9.25 -7.50 25.05
N GLU A 431 9.66 -6.24 24.98
CA GLU A 431 8.96 -5.11 25.62
C GLU A 431 7.60 -4.87 24.95
N ASN A 432 7.54 -4.89 23.62
CA ASN A 432 6.31 -4.71 22.85
C ASN A 432 5.29 -5.83 23.13
N GLN A 433 5.74 -7.07 23.20
CA GLN A 433 4.90 -8.22 23.55
C GLN A 433 4.38 -8.11 25.01
N LYS A 434 5.22 -7.62 25.92
CA LYS A 434 4.82 -7.41 27.33
C LYS A 434 3.81 -6.27 27.47
N ALA A 435 3.93 -5.21 26.67
CA ALA A 435 3.02 -4.07 26.67
C ALA A 435 1.63 -4.43 26.11
N ASN A 436 1.58 -5.34 25.12
CA ASN A 436 0.35 -5.75 24.44
C ASN A 436 0.15 -7.27 24.53
N PRO A 437 -0.10 -7.83 25.73
CA PRO A 437 -0.23 -9.26 25.91
C PRO A 437 -1.53 -9.79 25.27
N ARG A 438 -1.51 -11.07 24.88
CA ARG A 438 -2.71 -11.79 24.45
C ARG A 438 -3.79 -11.74 25.53
N VAL A 439 -5.03 -11.58 25.10
CA VAL A 439 -6.19 -11.54 25.97
C VAL A 439 -6.72 -12.96 26.17
N HIS A 440 -6.60 -13.48 27.38
CA HIS A 440 -7.10 -14.81 27.73
C HIS A 440 -8.52 -14.73 28.29
N VAL A 441 -9.50 -15.11 27.47
CA VAL A 441 -10.93 -15.21 27.83
C VAL A 441 -11.41 -16.64 27.61
N LYS A 442 -12.33 -17.12 28.44
CA LYS A 442 -12.92 -18.47 28.31
C LYS A 442 -14.32 -18.42 27.72
N LYS A 443 -15.05 -17.34 27.98
CA LYS A 443 -16.43 -17.13 27.54
C LYS A 443 -16.60 -15.72 26.98
N VAL A 444 -17.09 -15.61 25.75
CA VAL A 444 -17.29 -14.32 25.06
C VAL A 444 -18.74 -14.14 24.65
N LEU A 445 -19.29 -12.97 24.96
CA LEU A 445 -20.59 -12.51 24.49
C LEU A 445 -20.44 -11.72 23.18
N VAL A 446 -21.13 -12.16 22.13
CA VAL A 446 -21.21 -11.48 20.84
C VAL A 446 -22.59 -10.85 20.72
N LEU A 447 -22.64 -9.54 20.49
CA LEU A 447 -23.89 -8.83 20.23
C LEU A 447 -24.21 -8.89 18.73
N GLY A 448 -25.37 -9.43 18.38
CA GLY A 448 -25.89 -9.46 17.02
C GLY A 448 -26.50 -8.13 16.58
N SER A 449 -26.98 -8.10 15.34
CA SER A 449 -27.54 -6.92 14.66
C SER A 449 -28.87 -6.44 15.23
N GLY A 450 -29.66 -7.33 15.84
CA GLY A 450 -31.04 -7.01 16.20
C GLY A 450 -32.02 -7.42 15.09
N GLY A 451 -33.08 -6.64 14.89
CA GLY A 451 -33.98 -6.82 13.75
C GLY A 451 -33.40 -6.18 12.48
N LEU A 452 -33.74 -6.70 11.30
CA LEU A 452 -33.34 -6.09 10.03
C LEU A 452 -34.07 -4.76 9.82
N SER A 453 -33.32 -3.71 9.51
CA SER A 453 -33.85 -2.39 9.12
C SER A 453 -33.14 -1.87 7.88
N ILE A 454 -33.73 -0.93 7.15
CA ILE A 454 -33.05 -0.28 6.02
C ILE A 454 -31.75 0.37 6.55
N GLY A 455 -30.62 0.07 5.91
CA GLY A 455 -29.28 0.50 6.36
C GLY A 455 -28.61 -0.42 7.40
N GLN A 456 -29.30 -1.46 7.89
CA GLN A 456 -28.73 -2.51 8.73
C GLN A 456 -29.29 -3.89 8.35
N ALA A 457 -28.60 -4.57 7.44
CA ALA A 457 -29.08 -5.83 6.87
C ALA A 457 -28.21 -7.04 7.29
N GLY A 458 -28.08 -8.02 6.40
CA GLY A 458 -27.42 -9.30 6.68
C GLY A 458 -25.89 -9.24 6.80
N GLU A 459 -25.26 -8.09 6.54
CA GLU A 459 -23.82 -7.89 6.66
C GLU A 459 -23.32 -8.18 8.08
N PHE A 460 -24.09 -7.78 9.09
CA PHE A 460 -23.74 -7.97 10.50
C PHE A 460 -23.97 -9.40 10.98
N ASP A 461 -24.94 -10.09 10.38
CA ASP A 461 -25.14 -11.52 10.62
C ASP A 461 -23.97 -12.34 10.06
N TYR A 462 -23.43 -11.94 8.90
CA TYR A 462 -22.17 -12.47 8.36
C TYR A 462 -21.00 -12.17 9.30
N SER A 463 -20.81 -10.91 9.69
CA SER A 463 -19.68 -10.47 10.52
C SER A 463 -19.66 -11.15 11.88
N GLY A 464 -20.80 -11.18 12.59
CA GLY A 464 -20.89 -11.88 13.87
C GLY A 464 -20.74 -13.39 13.74
N SER A 465 -21.14 -14.01 12.63
CA SER A 465 -20.86 -15.43 12.35
C SER A 465 -19.37 -15.70 12.18
N GLN A 466 -18.62 -14.81 11.53
CA GLN A 466 -17.17 -14.92 11.38
C GLN A 466 -16.45 -14.73 12.72
N ALA A 467 -16.91 -13.81 13.58
CA ALA A 467 -16.39 -13.64 14.92
C ALA A 467 -16.56 -14.92 15.76
N ILE A 468 -17.73 -15.55 15.70
CA ILE A 468 -17.98 -16.83 16.39
C ILE A 468 -17.03 -17.94 15.89
N LYS A 469 -16.77 -18.01 14.58
CA LYS A 469 -15.80 -18.98 14.02
C LYS A 469 -14.39 -18.73 14.54
N ALA A 470 -13.94 -17.48 14.54
CA ALA A 470 -12.62 -17.10 15.05
C ALA A 470 -12.46 -17.48 16.53
N LEU A 471 -13.47 -17.20 17.36
CA LEU A 471 -13.50 -17.56 18.78
C LEU A 471 -13.46 -19.08 19.00
N LYS A 472 -14.22 -19.84 18.20
CA LYS A 472 -14.24 -21.31 18.29
C LYS A 472 -12.91 -21.95 17.94
N GLU A 473 -12.20 -21.42 16.96
CA GLU A 473 -10.84 -21.86 16.65
C GLU A 473 -9.85 -21.63 17.79
N GLU A 474 -10.06 -20.60 18.62
CA GLU A 474 -9.27 -20.34 19.83
C GLU A 474 -9.80 -21.11 21.06
N GLY A 475 -10.80 -21.99 20.90
CA GLY A 475 -11.37 -22.79 21.98
C GLY A 475 -12.23 -22.00 22.98
N ILE A 476 -12.76 -20.85 22.58
CA ILE A 476 -13.53 -19.95 23.45
C ILE A 476 -15.02 -20.27 23.37
N TYR A 477 -15.70 -20.34 24.52
CA TYR A 477 -17.15 -20.54 24.59
C TYR A 477 -17.90 -19.29 24.14
N THR A 478 -18.82 -19.44 23.19
CA THR A 478 -19.52 -18.33 22.52
C THR A 478 -20.98 -18.20 22.95
N ILE A 479 -21.36 -17.00 23.38
CA ILE A 479 -22.74 -16.63 23.66
C ILE A 479 -23.16 -15.56 22.66
N LEU A 480 -24.30 -15.74 22.01
CA LEU A 480 -24.87 -14.78 21.08
C LEU A 480 -26.19 -14.22 21.62
N ILE A 481 -26.38 -12.90 21.55
CA ILE A 481 -27.71 -12.29 21.68
C ILE A 481 -28.10 -11.77 20.29
N ASN A 482 -29.14 -12.36 19.70
CA ASN A 482 -29.76 -11.86 18.47
C ASN A 482 -31.25 -12.27 18.43
N PRO A 483 -32.20 -11.32 18.36
CA PRO A 483 -33.63 -11.63 18.28
C PRO A 483 -34.05 -12.14 16.89
N ASN A 484 -33.24 -11.95 15.84
CA ASN A 484 -33.55 -12.43 14.50
C ASN A 484 -33.47 -13.96 14.44
N ILE A 485 -34.63 -14.61 14.34
CA ILE A 485 -34.73 -16.07 14.20
C ILE A 485 -34.44 -16.56 12.77
N ALA A 486 -34.43 -15.66 11.79
CA ALA A 486 -34.35 -15.98 10.36
C ALA A 486 -32.94 -15.80 9.79
N THR A 487 -31.90 -15.95 10.62
CA THR A 487 -30.50 -15.77 10.20
C THR A 487 -29.65 -17.00 10.44
N ILE A 488 -28.59 -17.16 9.62
CA ILE A 488 -27.62 -18.23 9.82
C ILE A 488 -26.83 -18.04 11.13
N GLN A 489 -26.74 -16.80 11.62
CA GLN A 489 -26.02 -16.48 12.85
C GLN A 489 -26.62 -17.19 14.08
N THR A 490 -27.93 -17.43 14.09
CA THR A 490 -28.67 -18.09 15.19
C THR A 490 -28.91 -19.58 14.94
N SER A 491 -28.30 -20.14 13.89
CA SER A 491 -28.41 -21.57 13.57
C SER A 491 -27.77 -22.45 14.65
N LYS A 492 -28.40 -23.60 14.91
CA LYS A 492 -27.95 -24.56 15.92
C LYS A 492 -26.51 -25.00 15.64
N GLY A 493 -25.65 -24.88 16.65
CA GLY A 493 -24.25 -25.31 16.59
C GLY A 493 -23.26 -24.22 16.12
N LEU A 494 -23.74 -23.07 15.61
CA LEU A 494 -22.83 -21.97 15.28
C LEU A 494 -22.27 -21.33 16.55
N ALA A 495 -23.10 -20.71 17.39
CA ALA A 495 -22.74 -20.32 18.76
C ALA A 495 -23.03 -21.47 19.73
N ASP A 496 -22.35 -21.50 20.88
CA ASP A 496 -22.58 -22.52 21.90
C ASP A 496 -23.86 -22.26 22.69
N LYS A 497 -24.22 -20.98 22.87
CA LYS A 497 -25.52 -20.55 23.41
C LYS A 497 -26.08 -19.34 22.66
N VAL A 498 -27.36 -19.38 22.36
CA VAL A 498 -28.09 -18.28 21.69
C VAL A 498 -29.22 -17.80 22.59
N TYR A 499 -29.31 -16.49 22.76
CA TYR A 499 -30.42 -15.79 23.39
C TYR A 499 -31.21 -15.01 22.34
N PHE A 500 -32.45 -15.42 22.11
CA PHE A 500 -33.41 -14.69 21.29
C PHE A 500 -34.05 -13.56 22.12
N LEU A 501 -33.22 -12.57 22.48
CA LEU A 501 -33.62 -11.41 23.27
C LEU A 501 -33.31 -10.12 22.49
N PRO A 502 -34.02 -9.02 22.76
CA PRO A 502 -33.66 -7.72 22.21
C PRO A 502 -32.22 -7.33 22.55
N VAL A 503 -31.50 -6.74 21.57
CA VAL A 503 -30.15 -6.21 21.77
C VAL A 503 -30.27 -4.79 22.36
N ASN A 504 -30.50 -4.70 23.68
CA ASN A 504 -30.51 -3.44 24.42
C ASN A 504 -29.78 -3.59 25.77
N ALA A 505 -29.44 -2.47 26.41
CA ALA A 505 -28.65 -2.45 27.64
C ALA A 505 -29.27 -3.32 28.76
N ASP A 506 -30.59 -3.31 28.90
CA ASP A 506 -31.28 -4.06 29.96
C ASP A 506 -31.16 -5.58 29.82
N PHE A 507 -31.41 -6.11 28.62
CA PHE A 507 -31.29 -7.54 28.37
C PHE A 507 -29.84 -7.99 28.34
N VAL A 508 -28.95 -7.19 27.75
CA VAL A 508 -27.51 -7.50 27.73
C VAL A 508 -26.95 -7.54 29.15
N ARG A 509 -27.30 -6.58 30.02
CA ARG A 509 -26.92 -6.58 31.44
C ARG A 509 -27.43 -7.82 32.18
N LYS A 510 -28.66 -8.27 31.92
CA LYS A 510 -29.21 -9.51 32.51
C LYS A 510 -28.44 -10.75 32.05
N VAL A 511 -28.12 -10.85 30.76
CA VAL A 511 -27.34 -11.98 30.22
C VAL A 511 -25.92 -11.97 30.78
N ILE A 512 -25.26 -10.81 30.89
CA ILE A 512 -23.94 -10.69 31.52
C ILE A 512 -23.98 -11.21 32.96
N LYS A 513 -24.96 -10.79 33.77
CA LYS A 513 -25.10 -11.25 35.17
C LYS A 513 -25.34 -12.76 35.29
N GLN A 514 -26.08 -13.34 34.35
CA GLN A 514 -26.42 -14.76 34.33
C GLN A 514 -25.25 -15.62 33.84
N GLU A 515 -24.62 -15.23 32.73
CA GLU A 515 -23.62 -16.03 32.03
C GLU A 515 -22.19 -15.76 32.48
N LYS A 516 -21.93 -14.58 33.06
CA LYS A 516 -20.61 -14.10 33.50
C LYS A 516 -19.55 -14.29 32.41
N PRO A 517 -19.72 -13.72 31.20
CA PRO A 517 -18.69 -13.77 30.17
C PRO A 517 -17.45 -12.98 30.60
N ASP A 518 -16.27 -13.42 30.19
CA ASP A 518 -15.01 -12.70 30.46
C ASP A 518 -14.81 -11.53 29.46
N GLY A 519 -15.39 -11.66 28.25
CA GLY A 519 -15.25 -10.68 27.18
C GLY A 519 -16.54 -10.42 26.41
N ILE A 520 -16.63 -9.27 25.75
CA ILE A 520 -17.74 -8.87 24.90
C ILE A 520 -17.27 -8.21 23.60
N TYR A 521 -17.94 -8.52 22.49
CA TYR A 521 -17.80 -7.81 21.22
C TYR A 521 -19.04 -6.94 20.95
N CYS A 522 -18.81 -5.63 20.79
CA CYS A 522 -19.84 -4.64 20.48
C CYS A 522 -19.79 -4.14 19.02
N THR A 523 -18.70 -4.39 18.30
CA THR A 523 -18.40 -3.79 16.98
C THR A 523 -18.80 -4.66 15.78
N PHE A 524 -19.50 -5.78 16.01
CA PHE A 524 -19.89 -6.74 14.96
C PHE A 524 -21.39 -6.72 14.61
N GLY A 525 -22.22 -6.09 15.45
CA GLY A 525 -23.68 -6.08 15.35
C GLY A 525 -24.27 -4.74 14.93
N GLY A 526 -23.53 -3.95 14.12
CA GLY A 526 -23.98 -2.64 13.66
C GLY A 526 -24.22 -1.62 14.77
N GLN A 527 -25.02 -0.58 14.47
CA GLN A 527 -25.29 0.53 15.40
C GLN A 527 -26.01 0.07 16.66
N THR A 528 -26.86 -0.96 16.58
CA THR A 528 -27.61 -1.45 17.74
C THR A 528 -26.68 -2.03 18.79
N ALA A 529 -25.76 -2.91 18.41
CA ALA A 529 -24.75 -3.46 19.32
C ALA A 529 -23.81 -2.37 19.85
N LEU A 530 -23.40 -1.45 18.98
CA LEU A 530 -22.52 -0.34 19.32
C LEU A 530 -23.14 0.60 20.36
N SER A 531 -24.43 0.94 20.17
CA SER A 531 -25.20 1.77 21.11
C SER A 531 -25.31 1.13 22.49
N VAL A 532 -25.44 -0.20 22.57
CA VAL A 532 -25.40 -0.92 23.86
C VAL A 532 -24.02 -0.80 24.50
N GLY A 533 -22.95 -0.92 23.72
CA GLY A 533 -21.58 -0.71 24.19
C GLY A 533 -21.40 0.67 24.83
N ILE A 534 -21.91 1.72 24.19
CA ILE A 534 -21.87 3.10 24.71
C ILE A 534 -22.69 3.22 26.01
N GLN A 535 -23.92 2.71 26.03
CA GLN A 535 -24.80 2.80 27.20
C GLN A 535 -24.26 2.05 28.43
N LEU A 536 -23.52 0.96 28.23
CA LEU A 536 -22.96 0.14 29.31
C LEU A 536 -21.47 0.42 29.60
N LYS A 537 -20.88 1.43 28.96
CA LYS A 537 -19.43 1.73 29.03
C LYS A 537 -18.92 1.71 30.47
N ASP A 538 -19.56 2.46 31.36
CA ASP A 538 -19.12 2.63 32.75
C ASP A 538 -19.55 1.46 33.67
N GLU A 539 -20.32 0.49 33.16
CA GLU A 539 -20.77 -0.68 33.90
C GLU A 539 -19.88 -1.92 33.66
N PHE A 540 -19.20 -2.02 32.51
CA PHE A 540 -18.48 -3.24 32.11
C PHE A 540 -17.47 -3.74 33.14
N GLU A 541 -16.68 -2.84 33.74
CA GLU A 541 -15.71 -3.20 34.78
C GLU A 541 -16.40 -3.78 36.02
N SER A 542 -17.46 -3.12 36.50
CA SER A 542 -18.25 -3.59 37.65
C SER A 542 -18.97 -4.93 37.39
N LEU A 543 -19.25 -5.22 36.11
CA LEU A 543 -19.83 -6.46 35.65
C LEU A 543 -18.78 -7.56 35.40
N GLY A 544 -17.49 -7.23 35.47
CA GLY A 544 -16.38 -8.16 35.25
C GLY A 544 -16.19 -8.60 33.81
N VAL A 545 -16.61 -7.77 32.83
CA VAL A 545 -16.54 -8.09 31.39
C VAL A 545 -15.60 -7.14 30.67
N LYS A 546 -14.67 -7.67 29.87
CA LYS A 546 -13.75 -6.86 29.06
C LYS A 546 -14.30 -6.61 27.65
N VAL A 547 -14.25 -5.37 27.17
CA VAL A 547 -14.51 -5.05 25.76
C VAL A 547 -13.33 -5.53 24.91
N LEU A 548 -13.60 -6.38 23.92
CA LEU A 548 -12.60 -6.95 23.01
C LEU A 548 -12.51 -6.13 21.71
N GLY A 549 -11.29 -5.89 21.24
CA GLY A 549 -11.01 -5.03 20.07
C GLY A 549 -11.03 -3.53 20.43
N THR A 550 -11.52 -2.71 19.50
CA THR A 550 -11.62 -1.26 19.66
C THR A 550 -12.40 -0.88 20.91
N GLN A 551 -11.82 0.00 21.73
CA GLN A 551 -12.43 0.44 22.99
C GLN A 551 -13.60 1.39 22.74
N ILE A 552 -14.56 1.42 23.67
CA ILE A 552 -15.79 2.22 23.53
C ILE A 552 -15.50 3.72 23.44
N ASP A 553 -14.42 4.21 24.07
CA ASP A 553 -14.00 5.60 23.94
C ASP A 553 -13.65 5.98 22.49
N THR A 554 -12.85 5.15 21.81
CA THR A 554 -12.54 5.34 20.39
C THR A 554 -13.81 5.36 19.55
N VAL A 555 -14.76 4.47 19.84
CA VAL A 555 -16.05 4.43 19.16
C VAL A 555 -16.84 5.73 19.36
N ILE A 556 -16.92 6.25 20.59
CA ILE A 556 -17.57 7.53 20.88
C ILE A 556 -16.88 8.66 20.11
N THR A 557 -15.55 8.69 20.09
CA THR A 557 -14.78 9.70 19.35
C THR A 557 -15.09 9.68 17.86
N THR A 558 -15.31 8.51 17.24
CA THR A 558 -15.60 8.41 15.81
C THR A 558 -17.06 8.69 15.45
N GLU A 559 -18.00 8.45 16.37
CA GLU A 559 -19.44 8.69 16.16
C GLU A 559 -19.84 10.16 16.44
N ASP A 560 -19.12 10.83 17.34
CA ASP A 560 -19.33 12.24 17.64
C ASP A 560 -18.49 13.14 16.72
N ARG A 561 -19.16 13.99 15.94
CA ARG A 561 -18.52 14.83 14.93
C ARG A 561 -17.53 15.85 15.52
N GLU A 562 -17.80 16.38 16.70
CA GLU A 562 -16.94 17.39 17.33
C GLU A 562 -15.69 16.73 17.93
N LEU A 563 -15.85 15.56 18.58
CA LEU A 563 -14.71 14.78 19.05
C LEU A 563 -13.84 14.30 17.90
N PHE A 564 -14.46 13.83 16.82
CA PHE A 564 -13.75 13.40 15.62
C PHE A 564 -12.95 14.53 14.99
N ALA A 565 -13.58 15.70 14.77
CA ALA A 565 -12.91 16.85 14.19
C ALA A 565 -11.70 17.30 15.02
N ARG A 566 -11.84 17.34 16.36
CA ARG A 566 -10.72 17.67 17.26
C ARG A 566 -9.59 16.63 17.21
N ALA A 567 -9.93 15.34 17.11
CA ALA A 567 -8.92 14.29 16.98
C ALA A 567 -8.12 14.46 15.67
N MET A 568 -8.80 14.72 14.55
CA MET A 568 -8.14 14.92 13.25
C MET A 568 -7.28 16.20 13.23
N GLU A 569 -7.78 17.30 13.80
CA GLU A 569 -7.03 18.56 13.92
C GLU A 569 -5.71 18.35 14.71
N SER A 570 -5.72 17.51 15.76
CA SER A 570 -4.55 17.26 16.60
C SER A 570 -3.37 16.59 15.87
N ILE A 571 -3.63 15.94 14.74
CA ILE A 571 -2.63 15.34 13.86
C ILE A 571 -2.44 16.10 12.54
N GLY A 572 -3.06 17.28 12.41
CA GLY A 572 -2.98 18.13 11.23
C GLY A 572 -3.79 17.62 10.03
N GLU A 573 -4.72 16.68 10.25
CA GLU A 573 -5.59 16.14 9.21
C GLU A 573 -6.84 17.00 9.04
N LYS A 574 -7.40 16.99 7.83
CA LYS A 574 -8.53 17.85 7.45
C LYS A 574 -9.83 17.06 7.43
N CYS A 575 -10.76 17.43 8.30
CA CYS A 575 -12.16 17.01 8.19
C CYS A 575 -12.96 17.94 7.29
N ALA A 576 -14.07 17.43 6.76
CA ALA A 576 -15.08 18.28 6.14
C ALA A 576 -15.53 19.38 7.13
N MET A 577 -15.35 20.64 6.75
CA MET A 577 -15.76 21.77 7.57
C MET A 577 -17.28 21.77 7.71
N SER A 578 -17.77 21.71 8.94
CA SER A 578 -19.19 21.76 9.27
C SER A 578 -19.43 22.60 10.52
N ALA A 579 -20.61 23.22 10.60
CA ALA A 579 -21.08 23.93 11.77
C ALA A 579 -22.58 23.67 11.95
N SER A 580 -23.01 23.60 13.21
CA SER A 580 -24.44 23.58 13.55
C SER A 580 -24.92 25.02 13.76
N ALA A 581 -26.12 25.31 13.29
CA ALA A 581 -26.80 26.58 13.52
C ALA A 581 -28.23 26.32 13.99
N ASN A 582 -28.65 27.04 15.03
CA ASN A 582 -30.00 26.95 15.60
C ASN A 582 -30.88 28.14 15.20
N ASN A 583 -30.32 29.14 14.50
CA ASN A 583 -31.03 30.29 13.96
C ASN A 583 -30.34 30.83 12.70
N MET A 584 -30.98 31.78 12.03
CA MET A 584 -30.49 32.33 10.76
C MET A 584 -29.18 33.13 10.90
N GLU A 585 -28.96 33.83 12.02
CA GLU A 585 -27.73 34.60 12.23
C GLU A 585 -26.51 33.67 12.38
N GLU A 586 -26.65 32.62 13.19
CA GLU A 586 -25.65 31.55 13.30
C GLU A 586 -25.40 30.89 11.95
N ALA A 587 -26.46 30.66 11.16
CA ALA A 587 -26.34 30.04 9.84
C ALA A 587 -25.52 30.90 8.86
N ILE A 588 -25.80 32.19 8.78
CA ILE A 588 -25.06 33.12 7.93
C ILE A 588 -23.61 33.26 8.39
N ALA A 589 -23.37 33.33 9.71
CA ALA A 589 -22.02 33.39 10.28
C ALA A 589 -21.20 32.14 9.92
N ALA A 590 -21.79 30.96 10.11
CA ALA A 590 -21.20 29.69 9.70
C ALA A 590 -20.91 29.65 8.20
N GLY A 591 -21.84 30.08 7.36
CA GLY A 591 -21.65 30.12 5.91
C GLY A 591 -20.49 31.02 5.47
N LYS A 592 -20.32 32.18 6.11
CA LYS A 592 -19.18 33.09 5.87
C LYS A 592 -17.85 32.52 6.32
N GLN A 593 -17.83 31.79 7.44
CA GLN A 593 -16.63 31.16 7.97
C GLN A 593 -16.19 29.97 7.11
N ILE A 594 -17.13 29.13 6.68
CA ILE A 594 -16.84 27.92 5.89
C ILE A 594 -16.53 28.28 4.42
N GLY A 595 -17.25 29.24 3.87
CA GLY A 595 -17.14 29.65 2.46
C GLY A 595 -18.00 28.82 1.51
N PHE A 596 -18.51 29.47 0.47
CA PHE A 596 -19.37 28.86 -0.54
C PHE A 596 -18.58 28.07 -1.60
N PRO A 597 -19.18 27.04 -2.22
CA PRO A 597 -20.55 26.54 -2.04
C PRO A 597 -20.72 25.70 -0.76
N LEU A 598 -21.96 25.65 -0.24
CA LEU A 598 -22.35 24.98 1.00
C LEU A 598 -23.42 23.91 0.74
N ILE A 599 -23.50 22.92 1.62
CA ILE A 599 -24.65 22.04 1.78
C ILE A 599 -25.32 22.31 3.12
N ILE A 600 -26.64 22.45 3.10
CA ILE A 600 -27.48 22.66 4.26
C ILE A 600 -28.23 21.36 4.50
N ARG A 601 -28.26 20.86 5.73
CA ARG A 601 -29.04 19.69 6.12
C ARG A 601 -29.87 20.00 7.36
N ALA A 602 -31.14 19.63 7.35
CA ALA A 602 -31.95 19.68 8.56
C ALA A 602 -31.48 18.57 9.53
N ALA A 603 -31.14 18.93 10.77
CA ALA A 603 -30.81 17.93 11.79
C ALA A 603 -32.04 17.04 12.08
N TYR A 604 -31.81 15.79 12.51
CA TYR A 604 -32.87 14.84 12.86
C TYR A 604 -33.90 14.50 11.77
N ALA A 605 -33.67 14.92 10.52
CA ALA A 605 -34.51 14.60 9.36
C ALA A 605 -33.92 13.44 8.55
N LEU A 606 -34.74 12.46 8.19
CA LEU A 606 -34.36 11.34 7.31
C LEU A 606 -34.62 11.69 5.84
N GLY A 607 -33.77 11.19 4.94
CA GLY A 607 -34.02 11.23 3.49
C GLY A 607 -33.80 12.58 2.81
N GLY A 608 -32.97 13.47 3.38
CA GLY A 608 -32.63 14.75 2.76
C GLY A 608 -33.74 15.80 2.78
N LEU A 609 -34.81 15.59 3.55
CA LEU A 609 -35.91 16.55 3.68
C LEU A 609 -35.40 17.89 4.23
N GLY A 610 -35.58 18.98 3.47
CA GLY A 610 -35.07 20.30 3.83
C GLY A 610 -33.56 20.49 3.60
N SER A 611 -32.88 19.53 2.94
CA SER A 611 -31.47 19.65 2.58
C SER A 611 -31.29 20.26 1.19
N GLY A 612 -30.19 20.97 0.95
CA GLY A 612 -29.92 21.56 -0.36
C GLY A 612 -28.55 22.20 -0.46
N PHE A 613 -28.17 22.59 -1.67
CA PHE A 613 -26.91 23.27 -1.95
C PHE A 613 -27.13 24.77 -2.08
N ALA A 614 -26.27 25.56 -1.45
CA ALA A 614 -26.23 27.00 -1.59
C ALA A 614 -24.88 27.42 -2.18
N ASP A 615 -24.89 28.12 -3.30
CA ASP A 615 -23.71 28.71 -3.93
C ASP A 615 -23.43 30.14 -3.42
N ASN A 616 -24.37 30.73 -2.68
CA ASN A 616 -24.27 32.07 -2.10
C ASN A 616 -25.19 32.25 -0.88
N GLU A 617 -25.06 33.39 -0.20
CA GLU A 617 -25.79 33.72 1.04
C GLU A 617 -27.31 33.78 0.83
N GLU A 618 -27.79 34.25 -0.32
CA GLU A 618 -29.23 34.32 -0.62
C GLU A 618 -29.85 32.92 -0.66
N GLN A 619 -29.19 31.98 -1.34
CA GLN A 619 -29.62 30.58 -1.40
C GLN A 619 -29.52 29.89 -0.03
N LEU A 620 -28.49 30.22 0.77
CA LEU A 620 -28.35 29.72 2.14
C LEU A 620 -29.56 30.13 2.99
N VAL A 621 -29.96 31.40 2.94
CA VAL A 621 -31.13 31.91 3.68
C VAL A 621 -32.41 31.22 3.22
N GLU A 622 -32.62 31.04 1.91
CA GLU A 622 -33.80 30.35 1.39
C GLU A 622 -33.88 28.89 1.89
N LEU A 623 -32.77 28.17 1.85
CA LEU A 623 -32.70 26.78 2.31
C LEU A 623 -32.87 26.67 3.83
N CYS A 624 -32.19 27.52 4.61
CA CYS A 624 -32.33 27.54 6.06
C CYS A 624 -33.77 27.86 6.49
N ASN A 625 -34.49 28.76 5.82
CA ASN A 625 -35.90 29.01 6.12
C ASN A 625 -36.78 27.75 5.95
N LYS A 626 -36.53 26.96 4.90
CA LYS A 626 -37.22 25.68 4.68
C LYS A 626 -36.79 24.64 5.71
N ALA A 627 -35.51 24.56 6.02
CA ALA A 627 -34.94 23.58 6.94
C ALA A 627 -35.34 23.83 8.40
N PHE A 628 -35.35 25.08 8.86
CA PHE A 628 -35.79 25.46 10.21
C PHE A 628 -37.28 25.21 10.46
N ALA A 629 -38.10 25.19 9.39
CA ALA A 629 -39.49 24.77 9.50
C ALA A 629 -39.66 23.28 9.81
N ALA A 630 -38.65 22.45 9.50
CA ALA A 630 -38.66 21.01 9.71
C ALA A 630 -37.81 20.55 10.91
N SER A 631 -36.80 21.33 11.32
CA SER A 631 -35.88 21.00 12.42
C SER A 631 -35.45 22.26 13.19
N PRO A 632 -35.30 22.20 14.53
CA PRO A 632 -34.78 23.31 15.33
C PRO A 632 -33.29 23.61 15.09
N GLN A 633 -32.59 22.74 14.36
CA GLN A 633 -31.17 22.86 14.06
C GLN A 633 -30.88 22.49 12.61
N VAL A 634 -30.00 23.23 11.98
CA VAL A 634 -29.45 22.93 10.65
C VAL A 634 -27.95 22.74 10.72
N LEU A 635 -27.44 21.86 9.88
CA LEU A 635 -26.01 21.64 9.65
C LEU A 635 -25.62 22.37 8.36
N ILE A 636 -24.54 23.13 8.43
CA ILE A 636 -23.97 23.88 7.31
C ILE A 636 -22.58 23.34 7.08
N GLU A 637 -22.33 22.80 5.90
CA GLU A 637 -21.08 22.13 5.58
C GLU A 637 -20.54 22.64 4.24
N ARG A 638 -19.22 22.56 4.05
CA ARG A 638 -18.61 22.86 2.75
C ARG A 638 -19.15 21.88 1.70
N SER A 639 -19.67 22.40 0.60
CA SER A 639 -20.09 21.56 -0.53
C SER A 639 -18.85 21.05 -1.25
N MET A 640 -18.72 19.73 -1.31
CA MET A 640 -17.73 19.02 -2.11
C MET A 640 -18.43 18.26 -3.25
N LYS A 641 -19.54 18.82 -3.75
CA LYS A 641 -20.31 18.23 -4.85
C LYS A 641 -19.41 18.02 -6.07
N GLY A 642 -19.44 16.81 -6.64
CA GLY A 642 -18.60 16.47 -7.79
C GLY A 642 -17.21 15.95 -7.41
N TRP A 643 -16.84 15.97 -6.13
CA TRP A 643 -15.58 15.37 -5.68
C TRP A 643 -15.68 13.85 -5.73
N LYS A 644 -14.54 13.19 -5.96
CA LYS A 644 -14.43 11.73 -5.92
C LYS A 644 -14.64 11.27 -4.49
N GLU A 645 -15.47 10.27 -4.28
CA GLU A 645 -15.65 9.65 -2.97
C GLU A 645 -14.89 8.32 -2.94
N ILE A 646 -13.94 8.22 -2.01
CA ILE A 646 -12.99 7.10 -1.91
C ILE A 646 -13.07 6.51 -0.50
N GLU A 647 -13.11 5.19 -0.40
CA GLU A 647 -13.15 4.49 0.89
C GLU A 647 -11.96 3.56 1.05
N TYR A 648 -11.48 3.39 2.29
CA TYR A 648 -10.48 2.39 2.65
C TYR A 648 -10.95 1.53 3.83
N GLU A 649 -10.74 0.23 3.71
CA GLU A 649 -10.91 -0.75 4.78
C GLU A 649 -9.56 -1.00 5.42
N VAL A 650 -9.41 -0.59 6.67
CA VAL A 650 -8.15 -0.58 7.40
C VAL A 650 -8.22 -1.59 8.53
N VAL A 651 -7.13 -2.33 8.73
CA VAL A 651 -7.00 -3.30 9.81
C VAL A 651 -5.78 -2.95 10.63
N ARG A 652 -5.95 -2.87 11.96
CA ARG A 652 -4.89 -2.57 12.90
C ARG A 652 -4.89 -3.55 14.06
N ASP A 653 -3.73 -4.11 14.39
CA ASP A 653 -3.58 -5.00 15.54
C ASP A 653 -3.04 -4.31 16.80
N CYS A 654 -2.93 -5.09 17.88
CA CYS A 654 -2.41 -4.62 19.17
C CYS A 654 -0.91 -4.29 19.17
N GLN A 655 -0.15 -4.73 18.16
CA GLN A 655 1.28 -4.42 18.00
C GLN A 655 1.51 -3.26 17.02
N ASP A 656 0.46 -2.54 16.66
CA ASP A 656 0.51 -1.38 15.76
C ASP A 656 0.92 -1.73 14.31
N ASN A 657 0.78 -2.99 13.91
CA ASN A 657 0.75 -3.36 12.50
C ASN A 657 -0.58 -2.86 11.94
N CYS A 658 -0.52 -2.05 10.88
CA CYS A 658 -1.68 -1.37 10.31
C CYS A 658 -1.61 -1.46 8.78
N ILE A 659 -2.63 -2.04 8.16
CA ILE A 659 -2.69 -2.35 6.72
C ILE A 659 -4.01 -1.86 6.12
N THR A 660 -4.02 -1.59 4.82
CA THR A 660 -5.25 -1.29 4.08
C THR A 660 -5.63 -2.49 3.21
N VAL A 661 -6.72 -3.17 3.55
CA VAL A 661 -7.13 -4.43 2.93
C VAL A 661 -7.89 -4.22 1.62
N CYS A 662 -8.65 -3.14 1.52
CA CYS A 662 -9.40 -2.83 0.32
C CYS A 662 -9.55 -1.32 0.20
N ASN A 663 -9.49 -0.83 -1.03
CA ASN A 663 -9.92 0.52 -1.36
C ASN A 663 -11.06 0.46 -2.38
N MET A 664 -11.94 1.43 -2.31
CA MET A 664 -13.14 1.52 -3.13
C MET A 664 -13.28 2.94 -3.68
N GLU A 665 -13.73 3.05 -4.92
CA GLU A 665 -14.06 4.32 -5.56
C GLU A 665 -15.54 4.31 -5.92
N ASN A 666 -16.25 5.35 -5.49
CA ASN A 666 -17.62 5.54 -5.91
C ASN A 666 -17.60 6.07 -7.35
N PHE A 667 -18.36 5.40 -8.21
CA PHE A 667 -18.57 5.84 -9.58
C PHE A 667 -19.41 7.13 -9.59
N ASP A 668 -20.39 7.20 -8.71
CA ASP A 668 -21.17 8.39 -8.46
C ASP A 668 -20.36 9.38 -7.61
N PRO A 669 -20.33 10.68 -7.96
CA PRO A 669 -19.60 11.66 -7.18
C PRO A 669 -20.30 11.95 -5.85
N LEU A 670 -19.56 12.57 -4.93
CA LEU A 670 -20.07 12.97 -3.63
C LEU A 670 -21.36 13.81 -3.77
N GLY A 671 -22.38 13.40 -3.02
CA GLY A 671 -23.74 13.93 -3.07
C GLY A 671 -24.79 12.82 -3.14
N ILE A 672 -24.38 11.62 -3.56
CA ILE A 672 -25.13 10.37 -3.43
C ILE A 672 -24.53 9.58 -2.27
N HIS A 673 -25.37 8.99 -1.42
CA HIS A 673 -24.88 8.26 -0.25
C HIS A 673 -24.14 6.99 -0.70
N THR A 674 -22.96 6.69 -0.13
CA THR A 674 -22.13 5.51 -0.44
C THR A 674 -22.92 4.21 -0.58
N GLY A 675 -23.84 3.99 0.37
CA GLY A 675 -24.74 2.84 0.39
C GLY A 675 -25.71 2.70 -0.80
N ASP A 676 -25.93 3.76 -1.58
CA ASP A 676 -26.78 3.80 -2.77
C ASP A 676 -25.98 4.05 -4.07
N SER A 677 -24.68 4.37 -3.94
CA SER A 677 -23.77 4.60 -5.07
C SER A 677 -23.34 3.30 -5.74
N ILE A 678 -23.04 3.37 -7.04
CA ILE A 678 -22.27 2.32 -7.71
C ILE A 678 -20.82 2.44 -7.23
N VAL A 679 -20.24 1.33 -6.77
CA VAL A 679 -18.87 1.28 -6.22
C VAL A 679 -18.02 0.31 -7.02
N VAL A 680 -16.77 0.68 -7.29
CA VAL A 680 -15.75 -0.19 -7.90
C VAL A 680 -14.59 -0.44 -6.93
N ALA A 681 -14.02 -1.64 -6.98
CA ALA A 681 -12.87 -2.04 -6.18
C ALA A 681 -11.84 -2.79 -7.07
N PRO A 682 -10.55 -2.40 -7.07
CA PRO A 682 -9.99 -1.20 -6.42
C PRO A 682 -10.41 0.10 -7.13
N SER A 683 -9.98 1.26 -6.63
CA SER A 683 -10.06 2.54 -7.35
C SER A 683 -9.37 2.48 -8.71
N GLN A 684 -9.93 3.18 -9.71
CA GLN A 684 -9.53 3.14 -11.12
C GLN A 684 -8.86 4.42 -11.61
N THR A 685 -9.15 5.56 -10.97
CA THR A 685 -8.78 6.90 -11.50
C THR A 685 -7.76 7.64 -10.63
N LEU A 686 -7.08 6.93 -9.72
CA LEU A 686 -6.07 7.49 -8.82
C LEU A 686 -4.66 7.16 -9.33
N SER A 687 -3.77 8.16 -9.37
CA SER A 687 -2.33 7.94 -9.53
C SER A 687 -1.74 7.27 -8.28
N ASP A 688 -0.53 6.71 -8.35
CA ASP A 688 0.16 6.15 -7.16
C ASP A 688 0.29 7.20 -6.05
N LYS A 689 0.65 8.44 -6.42
CA LYS A 689 0.77 9.55 -5.46
C LYS A 689 -0.55 9.83 -4.73
N ASP A 690 -1.69 9.80 -5.41
CA ASP A 690 -3.00 10.08 -4.79
C ASP A 690 -3.49 8.90 -3.96
N PHE A 691 -3.31 7.68 -4.48
CA PHE A 691 -3.62 6.44 -3.77
C PHE A 691 -2.82 6.35 -2.46
N MET A 692 -1.49 6.49 -2.55
CA MET A 692 -0.60 6.34 -1.39
C MET A 692 -0.75 7.50 -0.40
N MET A 693 -1.13 8.69 -0.85
CA MET A 693 -1.52 9.80 0.03
C MET A 693 -2.72 9.39 0.90
N LEU A 694 -3.84 8.98 0.29
CA LEU A 694 -5.05 8.59 1.04
C LEU A 694 -4.82 7.34 1.89
N ARG A 695 -4.07 6.35 1.39
CA ARG A 695 -3.67 5.15 2.15
C ARG A 695 -2.87 5.52 3.40
N ARG A 696 -1.85 6.38 3.26
CA ARG A 696 -1.01 6.81 4.39
C ARG A 696 -1.81 7.59 5.42
N THR A 697 -2.69 8.48 4.96
CA THR A 697 -3.63 9.19 5.84
C THR A 697 -4.51 8.20 6.59
N ALA A 698 -5.06 7.17 5.93
CA ALA A 698 -5.87 6.15 6.57
C ALA A 698 -5.09 5.46 7.71
N VAL A 699 -3.88 4.99 7.42
CA VAL A 699 -3.01 4.34 8.41
C VAL A 699 -2.71 5.27 9.59
N ASN A 700 -2.44 6.55 9.35
CA ASN A 700 -2.13 7.53 10.40
C ASN A 700 -3.34 7.84 11.28
N VAL A 701 -4.51 8.08 10.67
CA VAL A 701 -5.77 8.38 11.36
C VAL A 701 -6.18 7.20 12.24
N ILE A 702 -6.18 5.98 11.70
CA ILE A 702 -6.60 4.77 12.43
C ILE A 702 -5.64 4.43 13.58
N ARG A 703 -4.33 4.67 13.38
CA ARG A 703 -3.33 4.58 14.46
C ARG A 703 -3.59 5.61 15.56
N HIS A 704 -3.86 6.87 15.20
CA HIS A 704 -4.12 7.94 16.15
C HIS A 704 -5.38 7.69 17.00
N LEU A 705 -6.45 7.21 16.36
CA LEU A 705 -7.71 6.86 17.05
C LEU A 705 -7.59 5.64 17.97
N GLY A 706 -6.53 4.83 17.82
CA GLY A 706 -6.30 3.66 18.66
C GLY A 706 -7.19 2.46 18.33
N VAL A 707 -7.65 2.34 17.08
CA VAL A 707 -8.46 1.21 16.61
C VAL A 707 -7.67 -0.11 16.76
N VAL A 708 -8.36 -1.16 17.22
CA VAL A 708 -7.83 -2.54 17.26
C VAL A 708 -8.90 -3.48 16.69
N GLY A 709 -8.66 -3.99 15.49
CA GLY A 709 -9.65 -4.67 14.68
C GLY A 709 -9.71 -4.08 13.28
N GLU A 710 -10.92 -3.87 12.78
CA GLU A 710 -11.21 -3.30 11.46
C GLU A 710 -11.97 -1.98 11.60
N CYS A 711 -11.77 -1.10 10.62
CA CYS A 711 -12.55 0.12 10.44
C CYS A 711 -12.58 0.55 8.97
N ASN A 712 -13.62 1.30 8.62
CA ASN A 712 -13.77 1.97 7.32
C ASN A 712 -13.48 3.47 7.48
N ILE A 713 -12.79 4.07 6.51
CA ILE A 713 -12.56 5.53 6.42
C ILE A 713 -12.94 6.03 5.03
N GLN A 714 -13.60 7.19 4.97
CA GLN A 714 -14.11 7.78 3.73
C GLN A 714 -13.52 9.16 3.48
N TYR A 715 -13.23 9.45 2.21
CA TYR A 715 -12.63 10.68 1.73
C TYR A 715 -13.46 11.31 0.63
N ALA A 716 -13.46 12.64 0.60
CA ALA A 716 -13.74 13.42 -0.59
C ALA A 716 -12.40 13.89 -1.18
N LEU A 717 -12.10 13.52 -2.42
CA LEU A 717 -10.91 13.94 -3.17
C LEU A 717 -11.30 14.86 -4.32
N ASN A 718 -10.68 16.03 -4.40
CA ASN A 718 -10.87 16.98 -5.48
C ASN A 718 -10.42 16.34 -6.82
N PRO A 719 -11.23 16.35 -7.88
CA PRO A 719 -10.87 15.72 -9.15
C PRO A 719 -9.70 16.42 -9.88
N ASP A 720 -9.45 17.70 -9.56
CA ASP A 720 -8.49 18.55 -10.26
C ASP A 720 -7.24 18.90 -9.43
N SER A 721 -7.12 18.33 -8.22
CA SER A 721 -5.96 18.55 -7.34
C SER A 721 -5.82 17.45 -6.30
N ARG A 722 -4.80 17.53 -5.44
CA ARG A 722 -4.64 16.64 -4.28
C ARG A 722 -5.35 17.14 -3.01
N GLU A 723 -6.21 18.16 -3.13
CA GLU A 723 -7.02 18.58 -2.00
C GLU A 723 -8.01 17.46 -1.63
N TYR A 724 -7.98 17.01 -0.38
CA TYR A 724 -8.93 16.03 0.14
C TYR A 724 -9.42 16.43 1.53
N CYS A 725 -10.54 15.84 1.93
CA CYS A 725 -11.10 15.92 3.28
C CYS A 725 -11.51 14.52 3.74
N ILE A 726 -11.33 14.23 5.03
CA ILE A 726 -11.91 13.06 5.69
C ILE A 726 -13.39 13.36 5.96
N ILE A 727 -14.27 12.46 5.53
CA ILE A 727 -15.72 12.57 5.72
C ILE A 727 -16.09 11.95 7.07
N GLU A 728 -15.76 10.67 7.25
CA GLU A 728 -16.06 9.91 8.46
C GLU A 728 -15.13 8.70 8.63
N VAL A 729 -15.10 8.17 9.85
CA VAL A 729 -14.47 6.88 10.19
C VAL A 729 -15.51 6.03 10.93
N ASN A 730 -15.71 4.81 10.46
CA ASN A 730 -16.58 3.83 11.10
C ASN A 730 -15.71 2.80 11.83
N ALA A 731 -15.56 2.92 13.15
CA ALA A 731 -14.73 2.03 13.98
C ALA A 731 -15.43 0.70 14.33
N ARG A 732 -16.11 0.10 13.34
CA ARG A 732 -16.86 -1.15 13.44
C ARG A 732 -16.97 -1.81 12.08
N LEU A 733 -17.33 -3.08 12.10
CA LEU A 733 -17.75 -3.78 10.89
C LEU A 733 -18.94 -3.03 10.27
N SER A 734 -18.94 -3.00 8.94
CA SER A 734 -19.83 -2.18 8.13
C SER A 734 -20.28 -2.94 6.86
N ARG A 735 -21.18 -2.33 6.10
CA ARG A 735 -21.54 -2.82 4.75
C ARG A 735 -20.32 -2.86 3.83
N SER A 736 -19.51 -1.80 3.87
CA SER A 736 -18.26 -1.68 3.12
C SER A 736 -17.27 -2.81 3.47
N SER A 737 -17.13 -3.15 4.75
CA SER A 737 -16.29 -4.29 5.19
C SER A 737 -16.77 -5.64 4.66
N ALA A 738 -18.08 -5.86 4.56
CA ALA A 738 -18.63 -7.09 4.00
C ALA A 738 -18.39 -7.15 2.49
N LEU A 739 -18.59 -6.03 1.77
CA LEU A 739 -18.28 -5.91 0.34
C LEU A 739 -16.79 -6.17 0.08
N ALA A 740 -15.90 -5.50 0.81
CA ALA A 740 -14.46 -5.66 0.70
C ALA A 740 -14.01 -7.10 0.99
N SER A 741 -14.60 -7.77 1.99
CA SER A 741 -14.31 -9.17 2.27
C SER A 741 -14.67 -10.09 1.10
N LYS A 742 -15.71 -9.75 0.33
CA LYS A 742 -16.11 -10.49 -0.88
C LYS A 742 -15.26 -10.14 -2.09
N ALA A 743 -14.92 -8.87 -2.27
CA ALA A 743 -14.11 -8.39 -3.38
C ALA A 743 -12.68 -8.97 -3.33
N THR A 744 -12.09 -8.99 -2.14
CA THR A 744 -10.69 -9.40 -1.93
C THR A 744 -10.53 -10.87 -1.54
N GLY A 745 -11.58 -11.49 -1.00
CA GLY A 745 -11.49 -12.79 -0.33
C GLY A 745 -10.83 -12.74 1.05
N TYR A 746 -10.45 -11.57 1.54
CA TYR A 746 -9.88 -11.36 2.87
C TYR A 746 -11.01 -11.33 3.93
N PRO A 747 -11.05 -12.24 4.91
CA PRO A 747 -12.19 -12.31 5.83
C PRO A 747 -12.07 -11.29 6.98
N LEU A 748 -12.37 -10.01 6.71
CA LEU A 748 -12.16 -8.88 7.64
C LEU A 748 -12.73 -9.15 9.04
N ALA A 749 -13.99 -9.57 9.15
CA ALA A 749 -14.63 -9.85 10.43
C ALA A 749 -13.95 -10.99 11.21
N PHE A 750 -13.48 -12.03 10.52
CA PHE A 750 -12.76 -13.12 11.17
C PHE A 750 -11.42 -12.65 11.73
N VAL A 751 -10.67 -11.88 10.92
CA VAL A 751 -9.38 -11.31 11.34
C VAL A 751 -9.59 -10.33 12.50
N ALA A 752 -10.53 -9.39 12.38
CA ALA A 752 -10.83 -8.41 13.43
C ALA A 752 -11.17 -9.07 14.78
N ALA A 753 -11.87 -10.21 14.77
CA ALA A 753 -12.15 -10.97 15.98
C ALA A 753 -10.84 -11.52 16.60
N LYS A 754 -9.95 -12.14 15.82
CA LYS A 754 -8.63 -12.58 16.32
C LYS A 754 -7.80 -11.40 16.87
N LEU A 755 -7.82 -10.26 16.19
CA LEU A 755 -7.12 -9.05 16.67
C LEU A 755 -7.67 -8.55 18.01
N GLY A 756 -8.98 -8.63 18.22
CA GLY A 756 -9.61 -8.29 19.49
C GLY A 756 -9.19 -9.18 20.67
N LEU A 757 -8.58 -10.35 20.40
CA LEU A 757 -7.96 -11.22 21.40
C LEU A 757 -6.46 -10.91 21.63
N GLY A 758 -5.92 -9.88 20.99
CA GLY A 758 -4.50 -9.53 21.04
C GLY A 758 -3.61 -10.47 20.23
N ILE A 759 -4.14 -11.16 19.21
CA ILE A 759 -3.35 -11.94 18.26
C ILE A 759 -2.89 -10.97 17.15
N PRO A 760 -1.58 -10.84 16.86
CA PRO A 760 -1.10 -9.91 15.83
C PRO A 760 -1.33 -10.46 14.41
N LEU A 761 -1.38 -9.56 13.42
CA LEU A 761 -1.69 -9.86 12.02
C LEU A 761 -0.76 -10.90 11.39
N ASN A 762 0.53 -10.84 11.72
CA ASN A 762 1.56 -11.75 11.19
C ASN A 762 1.47 -13.17 11.77
N GLU A 763 0.72 -13.38 12.86
CA GLU A 763 0.47 -14.71 13.44
C GLU A 763 -0.85 -15.34 12.95
N ILE A 764 -1.72 -14.55 12.29
CA ILE A 764 -2.97 -15.04 11.72
C ILE A 764 -2.68 -15.59 10.32
N LYS A 765 -3.10 -16.82 10.04
CA LYS A 765 -2.96 -17.43 8.71
C LYS A 765 -3.97 -16.86 7.73
N ASN A 766 -3.54 -16.57 6.51
CA ASN A 766 -4.45 -16.29 5.40
C ASN A 766 -5.20 -17.59 5.03
N THR A 767 -6.52 -17.58 5.16
CA THR A 767 -7.36 -18.77 4.95
C THR A 767 -7.50 -19.17 3.48
N VAL A 768 -7.21 -18.26 2.55
CA VAL A 768 -7.27 -18.48 1.10
C VAL A 768 -6.00 -19.19 0.61
N THR A 769 -4.83 -18.65 0.94
CA THR A 769 -3.53 -19.21 0.50
C THR A 769 -3.05 -20.35 1.39
N LYS A 770 -3.41 -20.33 2.68
CA LYS A 770 -3.00 -21.25 3.76
C LYS A 770 -1.49 -21.29 4.08
N VAL A 771 -0.67 -20.61 3.28
CA VAL A 771 0.80 -20.60 3.39
C VAL A 771 1.36 -19.21 3.68
N THR A 772 0.53 -18.16 3.65
CA THR A 772 0.92 -16.78 3.99
C THR A 772 0.19 -16.29 5.24
N CYS A 773 0.67 -15.20 5.83
CA CYS A 773 -0.02 -14.54 6.95
C CYS A 773 -1.12 -13.58 6.47
N ALA A 774 -1.92 -13.08 7.41
CA ALA A 774 -2.96 -12.07 7.18
C ALA A 774 -2.40 -10.65 7.11
N CYS A 775 -1.14 -10.43 7.47
CA CYS A 775 -0.48 -9.13 7.35
C CYS A 775 -0.09 -8.86 5.89
N PHE A 776 -1.04 -8.56 5.00
CA PHE A 776 -0.77 -8.18 3.61
C PHE A 776 -1.94 -7.38 3.04
N GLU A 777 -1.70 -6.67 1.94
CA GLU A 777 -2.74 -5.92 1.21
C GLU A 777 -3.12 -6.70 -0.06
N PRO A 778 -4.36 -7.21 -0.16
CA PRO A 778 -4.82 -8.01 -1.31
C PRO A 778 -4.65 -7.38 -2.69
#